data_AF-A0A7V6T877-F1
#
_entry.id   AF-A0A7V6T877-F1
#
_cell.length_a   1.000
_cell.length_b   1.000
_cell.length_c   1.000
_cell.angle_alpha   90.00
_cell.angle_beta   90.00
_cell.angle_gamma   90.00
#
_symmetry.space_group_name_H-M   'P 1'
#
loop_
_entity.id
_entity.type
_entity.pdbx_description
1 polymer ?
#
loop_
_entity_poly.entity_id
_entity_poly.type
_entity_poly.pdbx_seq_one_letter_code
_entity_poly.pdbx_strand_id
1 'polypeptide(L)'
;MKKRLALILVLTFVFSSVVPVLALTNTVISQEKAVEKVKNIFDTTSYDRFNINYNENDGKRKVWELNWSNTKSPYGSLSASIDADTGDILHIYMYKGYDPDRKTLPIPKYNEEEARKIAENFAKKLQPSEFAKTRLIDREEPVYPLERTSYRDSYYFNFTRIENDIPVEGNGINMRVGAHTGEIENYSFSWSWEPLPPAGNLISMEDAEKVFSDEVGLRLVYQRYFDYRTRDENIKLVYTLDGPRGVLIDAVTGKLLEDEYYDVYGRGAAEESMKMSDSGFTPVEIKEVEVTKNCISKEAAIDIVKKYISIPDGYKQRSANLYEDYDNPDQKIWNIDWQKTDDDEGGSIYAQVHAINSELLSFNFYDYGRYSKEFKQKYGRAAAQKKAEEFLKKFQLNRFENVQLEEEREQVTSPEKIREHYFNYTRLVNDIPYTANGFNLTVDAQNGEITGYRMRWHDREFPNADEVLTKDDVDARFIKNVGLELVYASIYNSKEQTSNYKLVYKIKPSKSYTFDAFDFKPLDYSGKPVEEEIKTIFTDIKGHWAENDIQLLVNLGVIRSAEDKFRPDEDITEGDFVKLLMIAKNHRISDDTPIPIIKLESQDSQSNEDIQKYIDAALKLGWIKPGEAEVKRFLSREKATAFVVRAMGFEKVASLSDIYKDTVKDIASIKPEYKGHVAIAIGLKLLSSADDGNFKPKNSVNRAQAATILVRMLKNDSN
;
A
#
# COMPACT_ATOMS: atom_id res chain seq x y z
N MET A 1 14.26 54.76 -61.27
CA MET A 1 14.35 53.39 -61.84
C MET A 1 15.61 52.74 -61.29
N LYS A 2 15.44 52.02 -60.19
CA LYS A 2 16.50 51.40 -59.37
C LYS A 2 16.39 49.89 -59.53
N LYS A 3 17.54 49.22 -59.65
CA LYS A 3 17.69 47.77 -59.61
C LYS A 3 17.17 47.23 -58.26
N ARG A 4 15.90 46.82 -58.26
CA ARG A 4 15.22 45.95 -57.30
C ARG A 4 14.33 45.06 -58.15
N LEU A 5 14.81 43.87 -58.55
CA LEU A 5 14.01 42.78 -59.14
C LEU A 5 14.94 41.60 -59.45
N ALA A 6 15.53 41.04 -58.40
CA ALA A 6 16.13 39.71 -58.40
C ALA A 6 16.10 39.15 -56.96
N LEU A 7 15.01 39.45 -56.24
CA LEU A 7 14.72 39.00 -54.89
C LEU A 7 13.22 38.67 -54.77
N ILE A 8 12.66 38.05 -55.81
CA ILE A 8 11.29 37.52 -55.87
C ILE A 8 11.31 36.31 -56.80
N LEU A 9 12.00 35.22 -56.41
CA LEU A 9 11.82 33.89 -57.04
C LEU A 9 12.50 32.70 -56.31
N VAL A 10 12.71 32.79 -55.00
CA VAL A 10 13.04 31.63 -54.14
C VAL A 10 12.20 31.65 -52.84
N LEU A 11 11.05 32.33 -52.88
CA LEU A 11 10.14 32.49 -51.73
C LEU A 11 8.74 31.94 -52.04
N THR A 12 8.67 30.87 -52.84
CA THR A 12 7.41 30.27 -53.30
C THR A 12 7.43 28.74 -53.37
N PHE A 13 8.30 28.04 -52.62
CA PHE A 13 8.28 26.56 -52.63
C PHE A 13 8.70 25.89 -51.30
N VAL A 14 8.21 26.38 -50.15
CA VAL A 14 8.07 25.57 -48.91
C VAL A 14 6.89 26.13 -48.09
N PHE A 15 5.68 26.07 -48.64
CA PHE A 15 4.43 26.27 -47.90
C PHE A 15 3.35 25.41 -48.55
N SER A 16 3.51 24.09 -48.47
CA SER A 16 2.45 23.13 -48.82
C SER A 16 2.66 21.80 -48.08
N SER A 17 2.82 21.89 -46.78
CA SER A 17 2.23 20.93 -45.86
C SER A 17 1.50 21.74 -44.81
N VAL A 18 0.34 22.27 -45.22
CA VAL A 18 -0.71 22.66 -44.28
C VAL A 18 -1.07 21.36 -43.57
N VAL A 19 -0.35 21.04 -42.50
CA VAL A 19 -0.94 20.30 -41.39
C VAL A 19 -2.24 21.05 -41.10
N PRO A 20 -3.40 20.40 -41.08
CA PRO A 20 -4.62 21.10 -40.73
C PRO A 20 -4.34 21.73 -39.37
N VAL A 21 -4.23 23.07 -39.35
CA VAL A 21 -4.44 23.82 -38.13
C VAL A 21 -5.85 23.44 -37.75
N LEU A 22 -5.97 22.50 -36.82
CA LEU A 22 -7.21 22.17 -36.15
C LEU A 22 -7.63 23.46 -35.45
N ALA A 23 -8.32 24.33 -36.19
CA ALA A 23 -9.21 25.33 -35.64
C ALA A 23 -10.41 24.58 -35.06
N LEU A 24 -10.19 23.82 -34.00
CA LEU A 24 -11.19 23.09 -33.25
C LEU A 24 -10.80 23.18 -31.79
N THR A 25 -11.25 24.27 -31.16
CA THR A 25 -11.78 24.38 -29.79
C THR A 25 -11.87 25.86 -29.43
N ASN A 26 -13.07 26.34 -29.10
CA ASN A 26 -13.29 27.71 -28.63
C ASN A 26 -12.89 27.76 -27.14
N THR A 27 -11.59 27.71 -26.86
CA THR A 27 -11.00 27.67 -25.50
C THR A 27 -10.28 28.97 -25.17
N VAL A 28 -10.32 29.40 -23.90
CA VAL A 28 -9.64 30.62 -23.43
C VAL A 28 -8.12 30.44 -23.42
N ILE A 29 -7.66 29.23 -23.12
CA ILE A 29 -6.25 28.82 -23.09
C ILE A 29 -5.95 27.96 -24.30
N SER A 30 -5.08 28.46 -25.18
CA SER A 30 -4.56 27.67 -26.29
C SER A 30 -3.60 26.59 -25.81
N GLN A 31 -3.41 25.55 -26.64
CA GLN A 31 -2.43 24.50 -26.38
C GLN A 31 -1.00 25.04 -26.13
N GLU A 32 -0.57 26.08 -26.83
CA GLU A 32 0.77 26.66 -26.67
C GLU A 32 0.92 27.31 -25.28
N LYS A 33 -0.13 28.02 -24.83
CA LYS A 33 -0.17 28.61 -23.49
C LYS A 33 -0.23 27.56 -22.40
N ALA A 34 -0.94 26.45 -22.63
CA ALA A 34 -0.96 25.31 -21.70
C ALA A 34 0.44 24.69 -21.54
N VAL A 35 1.17 24.50 -22.64
CA VAL A 35 2.56 24.02 -22.63
C VAL A 35 3.49 25.01 -21.92
N GLU A 36 3.38 26.31 -22.21
CA GLU A 36 4.20 27.35 -21.59
C GLU A 36 4.03 27.37 -20.06
N LYS A 37 2.79 27.23 -19.56
CA LYS A 37 2.51 27.14 -18.12
C LYS A 37 3.30 26.03 -17.44
N VAL A 38 3.35 24.83 -18.01
CA VAL A 38 4.09 23.70 -17.43
C VAL A 38 5.60 23.92 -17.52
N LYS A 39 6.10 24.44 -18.63
CA LYS A 39 7.55 24.73 -18.83
C LYS A 39 8.08 25.82 -17.89
N ASN A 40 7.21 26.71 -17.42
CA ASN A 40 7.58 27.72 -16.41
C ASN A 40 7.69 27.13 -14.98
N ILE A 41 7.31 25.86 -14.81
CA ILE A 41 7.37 25.15 -13.52
C ILE A 41 8.44 24.05 -13.58
N PHE A 42 8.48 23.29 -14.67
CA PHE A 42 9.37 22.14 -14.84
C PHE A 42 10.28 22.32 -16.07
N ASP A 43 11.54 21.89 -15.94
CA ASP A 43 12.40 21.73 -17.09
C ASP A 43 11.96 20.52 -17.91
N THR A 44 11.42 20.77 -19.10
CA THR A 44 10.95 19.72 -20.01
C THR A 44 11.99 19.35 -21.07
N THR A 45 13.20 19.93 -21.04
CA THR A 45 14.22 19.72 -22.08
C THR A 45 14.87 18.34 -22.00
N SER A 46 14.75 17.66 -20.85
CA SER A 46 15.26 16.31 -20.62
C SER A 46 14.39 15.18 -21.18
N TYR A 47 13.29 15.50 -21.87
CA TYR A 47 12.36 14.52 -22.44
C TYR A 47 12.47 14.47 -23.97
N ASP A 48 12.53 13.26 -24.53
CA ASP A 48 12.68 13.05 -25.99
C ASP A 48 11.36 12.83 -26.74
N ARG A 49 10.24 12.63 -26.01
CA ARG A 49 8.89 12.53 -26.56
C ARG A 49 7.94 13.49 -25.87
N PHE A 50 7.03 14.05 -26.66
CA PHE A 50 5.94 14.91 -26.20
C PHE A 50 4.65 14.58 -26.96
N ASN A 51 3.55 14.47 -26.22
CA ASN A 51 2.21 14.30 -26.75
C ASN A 51 1.26 15.27 -26.03
N ILE A 52 0.31 15.79 -26.79
CA ILE A 52 -0.76 16.64 -26.28
C ILE A 52 -2.10 16.07 -26.74
N ASN A 53 -3.02 15.92 -25.79
CA ASN A 53 -4.39 15.54 -26.06
C ASN A 53 -5.32 16.64 -25.55
N TYR A 54 -6.49 16.72 -26.17
CA TYR A 54 -7.59 17.55 -25.71
C TYR A 54 -8.75 16.63 -25.35
N ASN A 55 -9.30 16.85 -24.16
CA ASN A 55 -10.39 16.06 -23.62
C ASN A 55 -11.57 16.96 -23.27
N GLU A 56 -12.76 16.58 -23.71
CA GLU A 56 -14.02 17.26 -23.42
C GLU A 56 -15.08 16.17 -23.16
N ASN A 57 -15.10 15.68 -21.92
CA ASN A 57 -16.08 14.69 -21.48
C ASN A 57 -17.39 15.39 -21.06
N ASP A 58 -18.50 15.00 -21.70
CA ASP A 58 -19.89 15.31 -21.35
C ASP A 58 -20.20 16.79 -21.01
N GLY A 59 -19.46 17.73 -21.61
CA GLY A 59 -19.70 19.16 -21.46
C GLY A 59 -19.37 19.77 -20.09
N LYS A 60 -18.74 19.03 -19.16
CA LYS A 60 -18.47 19.51 -17.79
C LYS A 60 -17.13 20.23 -17.65
N ARG A 61 -16.09 19.82 -18.37
CA ARG A 61 -14.77 20.50 -18.34
C ARG A 61 -13.96 20.19 -19.59
N LYS A 62 -13.33 21.21 -20.15
CA LYS A 62 -12.39 21.11 -21.28
C LYS A 62 -10.97 21.07 -20.74
N VAL A 63 -10.18 20.07 -21.11
CA VAL A 63 -8.87 19.82 -20.51
C VAL A 63 -7.80 19.58 -21.58
N TRP A 64 -6.69 20.29 -21.45
CA TRP A 64 -5.45 19.97 -22.14
C TRP A 64 -4.65 18.96 -21.32
N GLU A 65 -4.32 17.82 -21.90
CA GLU A 65 -3.48 16.79 -21.31
C GLU A 65 -2.12 16.78 -22.01
N LEU A 66 -1.07 17.07 -21.25
CA LEU A 66 0.30 17.22 -21.73
C LEU A 66 1.15 16.09 -21.18
N ASN A 67 1.85 15.36 -22.05
CA ASN A 67 2.62 14.18 -21.67
C ASN A 67 4.03 14.24 -22.28
N TRP A 68 5.04 14.40 -21.44
CA TRP A 68 6.45 14.25 -21.77
C TRP A 68 6.95 12.89 -21.30
N SER A 69 7.80 12.24 -22.09
CA SER A 69 8.37 10.93 -21.74
C SER A 69 9.73 10.72 -22.38
N ASN A 70 10.49 9.76 -21.85
CA ASN A 70 11.76 9.30 -22.40
C ASN A 70 11.62 7.93 -23.08
N THR A 71 12.20 7.78 -24.27
CA THR A 71 12.28 6.51 -25.02
C THR A 71 13.31 5.54 -24.45
N LYS A 72 14.22 6.03 -23.61
CA LYS A 72 15.35 5.28 -23.07
C LYS A 72 15.27 5.20 -21.55
N SER A 73 15.88 4.16 -21.00
CA SER A 73 16.09 4.00 -19.56
C SER A 73 16.65 5.29 -18.95
N PRO A 74 16.10 5.78 -17.83
CA PRO A 74 15.17 5.08 -16.92
C PRO A 74 13.67 5.15 -17.29
N TYR A 75 13.30 5.67 -18.46
CA TYR A 75 11.92 5.81 -18.93
C TYR A 75 11.07 6.77 -18.09
N GLY A 76 11.67 7.86 -17.63
CA GLY A 76 10.93 8.91 -16.91
C GLY A 76 9.85 9.59 -17.76
N SER A 77 8.82 10.10 -17.10
CA SER A 77 7.72 10.86 -17.67
C SER A 77 7.29 12.04 -16.79
N LEU A 78 6.66 13.02 -17.41
CA LEU A 78 5.96 14.13 -16.78
C LEU A 78 4.62 14.27 -17.49
N SER A 79 3.52 14.21 -16.75
CA SER A 79 2.20 14.53 -17.27
C SER A 79 1.59 15.70 -16.52
N ALA A 80 0.81 16.50 -17.22
CA ALA A 80 0.07 17.61 -16.63
C ALA A 80 -1.28 17.79 -17.32
N SER A 81 -2.30 18.13 -16.55
CA SER A 81 -3.65 18.44 -17.07
C SER A 81 -4.00 19.87 -16.72
N ILE A 82 -4.52 20.63 -17.69
CA ILE A 82 -4.82 22.05 -17.56
C ILE A 82 -6.26 22.30 -18.02
N ASP A 83 -7.05 23.01 -17.20
CA ASP A 83 -8.37 23.48 -17.61
C ASP A 83 -8.24 24.48 -18.77
N ALA A 84 -8.90 24.21 -19.88
CA ALA A 84 -8.76 24.99 -21.10
C ALA A 84 -9.53 26.33 -21.06
N ASP A 85 -10.45 26.51 -20.12
CA ASP A 85 -11.24 27.73 -19.97
C ASP A 85 -10.67 28.64 -18.86
N THR A 86 -10.16 28.08 -17.76
CA THR A 86 -9.57 28.87 -16.65
C THR A 86 -8.04 28.96 -16.71
N GLY A 87 -7.39 27.94 -17.28
CA GLY A 87 -5.93 27.79 -17.23
C GLY A 87 -5.40 27.23 -15.93
N ASP A 88 -6.26 26.71 -15.07
CA ASP A 88 -5.88 26.03 -13.84
C ASP A 88 -5.13 24.75 -14.13
N ILE A 89 -4.02 24.53 -13.43
CA ILE A 89 -3.36 23.22 -13.45
C ILE A 89 -4.17 22.31 -12.53
N LEU A 90 -4.71 21.24 -13.10
CA LEU A 90 -5.58 20.28 -12.41
C LEU A 90 -4.78 19.09 -11.88
N HIS A 91 -3.82 18.60 -12.66
CA HIS A 91 -3.02 17.45 -12.28
C HIS A 91 -1.59 17.63 -12.78
N ILE A 92 -0.62 17.19 -11.98
CA ILE A 92 0.77 16.97 -12.39
C ILE A 92 1.19 15.61 -11.83
N TYR A 93 1.83 14.81 -12.66
CA TYR A 93 2.51 13.60 -12.21
C TYR A 93 3.88 13.51 -12.85
N MET A 94 4.89 13.30 -12.04
CA MET A 94 6.27 13.14 -12.47
C MET A 94 6.80 11.79 -12.00
N TYR A 95 7.23 10.99 -12.96
CA TYR A 95 7.92 9.74 -12.72
C TYR A 95 9.33 9.86 -13.28
N LYS A 96 10.35 9.69 -12.44
CA LYS A 96 11.75 9.80 -12.92
C LYS A 96 12.23 8.54 -13.64
N GLY A 97 11.42 7.48 -13.70
CA GLY A 97 11.83 6.21 -14.27
C GLY A 97 12.37 5.23 -13.23
N TYR A 98 12.45 3.95 -13.60
CA TYR A 98 13.09 2.93 -12.78
C TYR A 98 14.56 2.85 -13.18
N ASP A 99 15.43 3.17 -12.24
CA ASP A 99 16.87 3.03 -12.39
C ASP A 99 17.35 2.03 -11.33
N PRO A 100 17.67 0.78 -11.72
CA PRO A 100 18.11 -0.24 -10.78
C PRO A 100 19.46 0.09 -10.13
N ASP A 101 20.24 0.98 -10.74
CA ASP A 101 21.53 1.45 -10.22
C ASP A 101 21.39 2.74 -9.38
N ARG A 102 20.18 3.32 -9.30
CA ARG A 102 19.91 4.49 -8.48
C ARG A 102 20.03 4.12 -7.01
N LYS A 103 21.18 4.45 -6.45
CA LYS A 103 21.40 4.48 -5.01
C LYS A 103 20.54 5.60 -4.44
N THR A 104 19.39 5.28 -3.86
CA THR A 104 18.67 6.24 -3.02
C THR A 104 19.55 6.55 -1.81
N LEU A 105 19.72 7.84 -1.52
CA LEU A 105 20.50 8.22 -0.35
C LEU A 105 19.75 7.71 0.88
N PRO A 106 20.40 7.08 1.86
CA PRO A 106 19.71 6.68 3.08
C PRO A 106 19.16 7.87 3.87
N ILE A 107 19.62 9.10 3.65
CA ILE A 107 19.08 10.27 4.35
C ILE A 107 18.25 11.14 3.38
N PRO A 108 16.94 11.34 3.65
CA PRO A 108 16.15 12.42 3.07
C PRO A 108 16.86 13.76 3.19
N LYS A 109 16.92 14.50 2.08
CA LYS A 109 17.44 15.87 2.09
C LYS A 109 16.48 16.82 2.81
N TYR A 110 15.18 16.52 2.74
CA TYR A 110 14.11 17.29 3.38
C TYR A 110 13.39 16.41 4.40
N ASN A 111 13.13 16.96 5.57
CA ASN A 111 12.19 16.36 6.52
C ASN A 111 10.73 16.68 6.14
N GLU A 112 9.78 16.06 6.84
CA GLU A 112 8.34 16.25 6.57
C GLU A 112 7.89 17.72 6.70
N GLU A 113 8.43 18.47 7.67
CA GLU A 113 8.08 19.88 7.87
C GLU A 113 8.60 20.78 6.75
N GLU A 114 9.81 20.51 6.26
CA GLU A 114 10.38 21.22 5.12
C GLU A 114 9.63 20.87 3.81
N ALA A 115 9.32 19.59 3.61
CA ALA A 115 8.51 19.13 2.49
C ALA A 115 7.09 19.72 2.53
N ARG A 116 6.49 19.85 3.72
CA ARG A 116 5.20 20.51 3.93
C ARG A 116 5.25 21.96 3.49
N LYS A 117 6.29 22.71 3.87
CA LYS A 117 6.47 24.11 3.43
C LYS A 117 6.65 24.22 1.91
N ILE A 118 7.35 23.28 1.28
CA ILE A 118 7.46 23.20 -0.18
C ILE A 118 6.07 23.03 -0.81
N ALA A 119 5.30 22.06 -0.32
CA ALA A 119 3.93 21.80 -0.75
C ALA A 119 3.02 23.03 -0.56
N GLU A 120 2.98 23.63 0.63
CA GLU A 120 2.17 24.83 0.91
C GLU A 120 2.51 26.00 -0.02
N ASN A 121 3.80 26.25 -0.26
CA ASN A 121 4.24 27.32 -1.16
C ASN A 121 3.87 27.04 -2.61
N PHE A 122 3.96 25.78 -3.04
CA PHE A 122 3.57 25.37 -4.38
C PHE A 122 2.06 25.53 -4.60
N ALA A 123 1.24 25.08 -3.65
CA ALA A 123 -0.21 25.25 -3.69
C ALA A 123 -0.63 26.73 -3.67
N LYS A 124 -0.03 27.57 -2.82
CA LYS A 124 -0.27 29.02 -2.81
C LYS A 124 0.09 29.70 -4.13
N LYS A 125 1.14 29.21 -4.82
CA LYS A 125 1.55 29.74 -6.12
C LYS A 125 0.56 29.41 -7.23
N LEU A 126 -0.01 28.19 -7.22
CA LEU A 126 -0.92 27.75 -8.27
C LEU A 126 -2.37 28.17 -8.01
N GLN A 127 -2.86 28.02 -6.78
CA GLN A 127 -4.26 28.22 -6.40
C GLN A 127 -4.39 29.02 -5.09
N PRO A 128 -4.02 30.31 -5.05
CA PRO A 128 -3.97 31.09 -3.82
C PRO A 128 -5.34 31.23 -3.14
N SER A 129 -6.41 31.44 -3.92
CA SER A 129 -7.76 31.68 -3.41
C SER A 129 -8.38 30.42 -2.81
N GLU A 130 -8.20 29.29 -3.48
CA GLU A 130 -8.72 27.98 -3.07
C GLU A 130 -7.90 27.43 -1.91
N PHE A 131 -6.57 27.54 -1.96
CA PHE A 131 -5.69 27.12 -0.87
C PHE A 131 -5.97 27.89 0.42
N ALA A 132 -6.36 29.17 0.36
CA ALA A 132 -6.75 29.92 1.56
C ALA A 132 -7.98 29.35 2.28
N LYS A 133 -8.75 28.49 1.62
CA LYS A 133 -9.94 27.81 2.15
C LYS A 133 -9.68 26.35 2.52
N THR A 134 -8.42 25.89 2.51
CA THR A 134 -8.09 24.50 2.85
C THR A 134 -7.43 24.38 4.22
N ARG A 135 -7.47 23.17 4.76
CA ARG A 135 -6.70 22.75 5.94
C ARG A 135 -5.97 21.45 5.60
N LEU A 136 -4.74 21.31 6.09
CA LEU A 136 -4.03 20.04 6.02
C LEU A 136 -4.78 19.02 6.89
N ILE A 137 -5.19 17.91 6.29
CA ILE A 137 -5.78 16.78 6.99
C ILE A 137 -4.73 15.68 7.05
N ASP A 138 -4.32 15.33 8.26
CA ASP A 138 -3.47 14.18 8.50
C ASP A 138 -4.28 12.92 8.17
N ARG A 139 -3.89 12.23 7.10
CA ARG A 139 -4.40 10.88 6.84
C ARG A 139 -3.49 9.91 7.56
N GLU A 140 -3.99 9.29 8.61
CA GLU A 140 -3.38 8.07 9.13
C GLU A 140 -3.54 7.00 8.04
N GLU A 141 -2.49 6.82 7.23
CA GLU A 141 -2.45 5.78 6.21
C GLU A 141 -2.65 4.40 6.87
N PRO A 142 -3.38 3.47 6.21
CA PRO A 142 -3.46 2.09 6.68
C PRO A 142 -2.04 1.54 6.88
N VAL A 143 -1.79 0.87 8.00
CA VAL A 143 -0.49 0.26 8.28
C VAL A 143 -0.33 -0.95 7.37
N TYR A 144 0.27 -0.75 6.20
CA TYR A 144 0.92 -1.82 5.47
C TYR A 144 2.28 -2.04 6.14
N PRO A 145 2.59 -3.21 6.72
CA PRO A 145 3.95 -3.53 7.09
C PRO A 145 4.86 -3.29 5.89
N LEU A 146 5.63 -2.21 5.99
CA LEU A 146 6.69 -1.89 5.05
C LEU A 146 7.70 -3.03 5.12
N GLU A 147 7.72 -3.85 4.07
CA GLU A 147 8.80 -4.78 3.82
C GLU A 147 10.08 -3.98 3.61
N ARG A 148 10.91 -3.87 4.66
CA ARG A 148 12.39 -3.73 4.61
C ARG A 148 13.05 -2.70 3.67
N THR A 149 12.35 -1.81 2.98
CA THR A 149 12.96 -1.00 1.92
C THR A 149 12.74 0.49 2.10
N SER A 150 13.88 1.18 2.14
CA SER A 150 14.13 2.63 2.15
C SER A 150 13.52 3.47 3.27
N TYR A 151 14.28 4.49 3.66
CA TYR A 151 13.76 5.65 4.38
C TYR A 151 12.67 6.32 3.52
N ARG A 152 11.78 7.11 4.13
CA ARG A 152 10.66 7.78 3.43
C ARG A 152 11.18 8.48 2.15
N ASP A 153 10.85 7.93 0.97
CA ASP A 153 11.30 8.48 -0.32
C ASP A 153 10.46 9.71 -0.74
N SER A 154 9.26 9.86 -0.17
CA SER A 154 8.36 10.99 -0.42
C SER A 154 7.44 11.27 0.78
N TYR A 155 6.92 12.49 0.85
CA TYR A 155 5.92 12.94 1.81
C TYR A 155 4.62 13.31 1.09
N TYR A 156 3.49 13.01 1.71
CA TYR A 156 2.16 13.21 1.14
C TYR A 156 1.39 14.23 1.96
N PHE A 157 0.75 15.18 1.29
CA PHE A 157 -0.02 16.23 1.94
C PHE A 157 -1.38 16.37 1.27
N ASN A 158 -2.44 16.31 2.07
CA ASN A 158 -3.82 16.50 1.62
C ASN A 158 -4.40 17.78 2.25
N PHE A 159 -4.52 18.82 1.43
CA PHE A 159 -5.13 20.09 1.80
C PHE A 159 -6.60 20.07 1.39
N THR A 160 -7.49 19.69 2.31
CA THR A 160 -8.92 19.58 2.06
C THR A 160 -9.63 20.92 2.28
N ARG A 161 -10.55 21.29 1.40
CA ARG A 161 -11.40 22.48 1.54
C ARG A 161 -12.23 22.38 2.81
N ILE A 162 -12.29 23.46 3.57
CA ILE A 162 -13.13 23.61 4.74
C ILE A 162 -14.20 24.67 4.46
N GLU A 163 -15.46 24.32 4.67
CA GLU A 163 -16.60 25.25 4.59
C GLU A 163 -17.38 25.18 5.90
N ASN A 164 -17.53 26.31 6.61
CA ASN A 164 -18.17 26.35 7.93
C ASN A 164 -17.59 25.33 8.93
N ASP A 165 -16.25 25.20 8.97
CA ASP A 165 -15.51 24.21 9.77
C ASP A 165 -15.77 22.72 9.41
N ILE A 166 -16.49 22.45 8.32
CA ILE A 166 -16.80 21.11 7.81
C ILE A 166 -15.94 20.82 6.57
N PRO A 167 -15.22 19.69 6.51
CA PRO A 167 -14.43 19.32 5.34
C PRO A 167 -15.34 18.95 4.16
N VAL A 168 -14.88 19.30 2.96
CA VAL A 168 -15.53 18.94 1.70
C VAL A 168 -14.76 17.79 1.07
N GLU A 169 -15.30 16.58 1.18
CA GLU A 169 -14.66 15.33 0.78
C GLU A 169 -14.30 15.37 -0.72
N GLY A 170 -13.07 14.96 -1.05
CA GLY A 170 -12.56 14.98 -2.42
C GLY A 170 -12.33 16.38 -3.00
N ASN A 171 -12.54 17.45 -2.22
CA ASN A 171 -12.36 18.83 -2.65
C ASN A 171 -11.12 19.43 -1.98
N GLY A 172 -10.10 19.78 -2.76
CA GLY A 172 -8.85 20.30 -2.24
C GLY A 172 -7.65 20.07 -3.15
N ILE A 173 -6.48 20.07 -2.53
CA ILE A 173 -5.19 19.90 -3.19
C ILE A 173 -4.44 18.75 -2.52
N ASN A 174 -4.11 17.72 -3.30
CA ASN A 174 -3.28 16.61 -2.87
C ASN A 174 -1.91 16.73 -3.52
N MET A 175 -0.83 16.51 -2.76
CA MET A 175 0.53 16.59 -3.27
C MET A 175 1.43 15.52 -2.69
N ARG A 176 2.40 15.10 -3.50
CA ARG A 176 3.54 14.28 -3.09
C ARG A 176 4.82 15.05 -3.35
N VAL A 177 5.69 15.14 -2.34
CA VAL A 177 6.98 15.83 -2.41
C VAL A 177 8.10 14.83 -2.20
N GLY A 178 9.05 14.76 -3.14
CA GLY A 178 10.19 13.85 -3.06
C GLY A 178 11.12 14.22 -1.91
N ALA A 179 11.42 13.28 -1.02
CA ALA A 179 12.15 13.52 0.22
C ALA A 179 13.64 13.88 0.00
N HIS A 180 14.20 13.48 -1.14
CA HIS A 180 15.60 13.78 -1.52
C HIS A 180 15.75 15.00 -2.43
N THR A 181 14.74 15.28 -3.26
CA THR A 181 14.82 16.32 -4.29
C THR A 181 14.06 17.58 -3.89
N GLY A 182 13.00 17.45 -3.09
CA GLY A 182 12.04 18.51 -2.81
C GLY A 182 11.18 18.85 -4.03
N GLU A 183 11.23 18.04 -5.09
CA GLU A 183 10.40 18.21 -6.27
C GLU A 183 8.96 17.75 -5.99
N ILE A 184 8.00 18.39 -6.66
CA ILE A 184 6.60 17.94 -6.67
C ILE A 184 6.50 16.75 -7.61
N GLU A 185 6.32 15.55 -7.05
CA GLU A 185 6.17 14.30 -7.79
C GLU A 185 4.73 14.09 -8.23
N ASN A 186 3.79 14.54 -7.41
CA ASN A 186 2.37 14.52 -7.73
C ASN A 186 1.70 15.80 -7.20
N TYR A 187 0.76 16.32 -7.98
CA TYR A 187 -0.16 17.38 -7.59
C TYR A 187 -1.51 17.07 -8.21
N SER A 188 -2.57 17.16 -7.42
CA SER A 188 -3.95 17.06 -7.88
C SER A 188 -4.76 18.17 -7.24
N PHE A 189 -5.42 18.97 -8.07
CA PHE A 189 -6.36 20.02 -7.68
C PHE A 189 -7.75 19.62 -8.14
N SER A 190 -8.57 19.26 -7.15
CA SER A 190 -9.94 18.83 -7.36
C SER A 190 -10.84 19.83 -6.64
N TRP A 191 -11.58 20.62 -7.41
CA TRP A 191 -12.42 21.68 -6.86
C TRP A 191 -13.78 21.71 -7.53
N SER A 192 -14.81 21.97 -6.72
CA SER A 192 -16.18 22.17 -7.16
C SER A 192 -16.63 23.55 -6.70
N TRP A 193 -17.13 24.33 -7.65
CA TRP A 193 -17.71 25.65 -7.40
C TRP A 193 -19.23 25.58 -7.25
N GLU A 194 -19.80 24.38 -7.20
CA GLU A 194 -21.21 24.20 -6.92
C GLU A 194 -21.54 24.69 -5.50
N PRO A 195 -22.75 25.25 -5.30
CA PRO A 195 -23.20 25.65 -3.98
C PRO A 195 -23.32 24.42 -3.08
N LEU A 196 -22.73 24.52 -1.88
CA LEU A 196 -22.85 23.49 -0.85
C LEU A 196 -24.18 23.66 -0.10
N PRO A 197 -24.83 22.56 0.34
CA PRO A 197 -26.07 22.65 1.10
C PRO A 197 -25.85 23.38 2.44
N PRO A 198 -26.87 24.09 2.95
CA PRO A 198 -26.77 24.78 4.22
C PRO A 198 -26.63 23.78 5.39
N ALA A 199 -25.78 24.09 6.35
CA ALA A 199 -25.57 23.28 7.56
C ALA A 199 -26.63 23.53 8.66
N GLY A 200 -27.90 23.61 8.28
CA GLY A 200 -29.02 23.82 9.21
C GLY A 200 -29.87 22.56 9.39
N ASN A 201 -30.49 22.40 10.56
CA ASN A 201 -31.37 21.27 10.90
C ASN A 201 -30.69 19.88 10.83
N LEU A 202 -29.44 19.80 11.27
CA LEU A 202 -28.71 18.53 11.33
C LEU A 202 -29.14 17.73 12.57
N ILE A 203 -29.20 16.41 12.46
CA ILE A 203 -29.28 15.52 13.63
C ILE A 203 -28.01 15.65 14.46
N SER A 204 -28.07 15.31 15.75
CA SER A 204 -26.89 15.36 16.60
C SER A 204 -25.88 14.27 16.23
N MET A 205 -24.61 14.44 16.62
CA MET A 205 -23.60 13.39 16.48
C MET A 205 -24.01 12.13 17.26
N GLU A 206 -24.62 12.29 18.43
CA GLU A 206 -25.11 11.17 19.26
C GLU A 206 -26.22 10.39 18.55
N ASP A 207 -27.14 11.07 17.86
CA ASP A 207 -28.17 10.42 17.05
C ASP A 207 -27.55 9.66 15.87
N ALA A 208 -26.53 10.22 15.22
CA ALA A 208 -25.83 9.57 14.11
C ALA A 208 -25.03 8.34 14.57
N GLU A 209 -24.34 8.44 15.71
CA GLU A 209 -23.64 7.34 16.35
C GLU A 209 -24.61 6.22 16.73
N LYS A 210 -25.81 6.56 17.21
CA LYS A 210 -26.86 5.58 17.46
C LYS A 210 -27.35 4.88 16.20
N VAL A 211 -27.60 5.63 15.11
CA VAL A 211 -27.94 5.03 13.81
C VAL A 211 -26.84 4.09 13.35
N PHE A 212 -25.57 4.48 13.51
CA PHE A 212 -24.44 3.60 13.21
C PHE A 212 -24.49 2.31 14.04
N SER A 213 -24.64 2.39 15.37
CA SER A 213 -24.69 1.20 16.25
C SER A 213 -25.87 0.28 15.94
N ASP A 214 -27.04 0.86 15.67
CA ASP A 214 -28.30 0.15 15.46
C ASP A 214 -28.37 -0.49 14.06
N GLU A 215 -27.91 0.20 13.01
CA GLU A 215 -28.10 -0.22 11.60
C GLU A 215 -26.83 -0.75 10.92
N VAL A 216 -25.64 -0.39 11.40
CA VAL A 216 -24.35 -0.77 10.78
C VAL A 216 -23.56 -1.67 11.73
N GLY A 217 -23.04 -1.09 12.81
CA GLY A 217 -22.22 -1.75 13.82
C GLY A 217 -20.97 -2.47 13.27
N LEU A 218 -20.16 -2.98 14.19
CA LEU A 218 -19.15 -3.98 13.84
C LEU A 218 -19.75 -5.38 13.88
N ARG A 219 -19.31 -6.25 12.97
CA ARG A 219 -19.72 -7.66 12.94
C ARG A 219 -18.60 -8.54 13.46
N LEU A 220 -18.96 -9.47 14.33
CA LEU A 220 -18.07 -10.55 14.74
C LEU A 220 -17.96 -11.55 13.57
N VAL A 221 -16.73 -11.80 13.11
CA VAL A 221 -16.45 -12.78 12.06
C VAL A 221 -15.20 -13.58 12.41
N TYR A 222 -15.10 -14.79 11.88
CA TYR A 222 -13.81 -15.45 11.73
C TYR A 222 -13.12 -14.87 10.49
N GLN A 223 -11.88 -14.40 10.66
CA GLN A 223 -11.04 -13.91 9.58
C GLN A 223 -9.78 -14.78 9.45
N ARG A 224 -9.49 -15.17 8.21
CA ARG A 224 -8.29 -15.91 7.85
C ARG A 224 -7.16 -14.93 7.50
N TYR A 225 -6.01 -15.12 8.13
CA TYR A 225 -4.75 -14.47 7.80
C TYR A 225 -3.76 -15.52 7.30
N PHE A 226 -3.22 -15.33 6.10
CA PHE A 226 -2.33 -16.31 5.47
C PHE A 226 -1.08 -15.63 4.95
N ASP A 227 0.09 -16.09 5.41
CA ASP A 227 1.38 -15.65 4.91
C ASP A 227 1.83 -16.57 3.77
N TYR A 228 1.78 -16.08 2.53
CA TYR A 228 2.17 -16.87 1.36
C TYR A 228 3.66 -17.23 1.32
N ARG A 229 4.52 -16.56 2.10
CA ARG A 229 5.97 -16.84 2.16
C ARG A 229 6.29 -17.96 3.14
N THR A 230 5.72 -17.91 4.35
CA THR A 230 5.95 -18.97 5.36
C THR A 230 4.95 -20.12 5.23
N ARG A 231 3.83 -19.88 4.54
CA ARG A 231 2.64 -20.73 4.49
C ARG A 231 1.96 -20.89 5.85
N ASP A 232 2.21 -19.96 6.77
CA ASP A 232 1.53 -19.93 8.06
C ASP A 232 0.12 -19.38 7.90
N GLU A 233 -0.82 -20.05 8.56
CA GLU A 233 -2.23 -19.68 8.57
C GLU A 233 -2.65 -19.41 10.01
N ASN A 234 -3.39 -18.32 10.21
CA ASN A 234 -4.01 -18.00 11.49
C ASN A 234 -5.46 -17.56 11.27
N ILE A 235 -6.38 -18.20 11.99
CA ILE A 235 -7.80 -17.81 12.01
C ILE A 235 -8.06 -17.10 13.32
N LYS A 236 -8.57 -15.88 13.25
CA LYS A 236 -8.93 -15.07 14.42
C LYS A 236 -10.40 -14.71 14.43
N LEU A 237 -10.95 -14.55 15.63
CA LEU A 237 -12.21 -13.84 15.85
C LEU A 237 -11.93 -12.35 15.85
N VAL A 238 -12.65 -11.60 15.02
CA VAL A 238 -12.46 -10.17 14.86
C VAL A 238 -13.80 -9.45 14.73
N TYR A 239 -13.83 -8.20 15.16
CA TYR A 239 -14.89 -7.24 14.84
C TYR A 239 -14.49 -6.42 13.61
N THR A 240 -15.29 -6.43 12.56
CA THR A 240 -14.98 -5.69 11.32
C THR A 240 -16.22 -5.10 10.65
N LEU A 241 -16.00 -4.11 9.78
CA LEU A 241 -17.04 -3.48 8.95
C LEU A 241 -17.21 -4.21 7.62
N ASP A 242 -18.46 -4.36 7.15
CA ASP A 242 -18.72 -4.62 5.74
C ASP A 242 -18.43 -3.35 4.94
N GLY A 243 -17.28 -3.30 4.27
CA GLY A 243 -16.94 -2.19 3.38
C GLY A 243 -16.90 -0.83 4.11
N PRO A 244 -15.86 -0.54 4.91
CA PRO A 244 -15.79 0.66 5.76
C PRO A 244 -15.96 1.99 5.01
N ARG A 245 -15.72 2.01 3.68
CA ARG A 245 -15.81 3.21 2.84
C ARG A 245 -17.24 3.54 2.38
N GLY A 246 -18.23 2.68 2.66
CA GLY A 246 -19.63 2.84 2.24
C GLY A 246 -20.59 3.37 3.31
N VAL A 247 -20.13 3.65 4.54
CA VAL A 247 -21.02 4.07 5.63
C VAL A 247 -21.21 5.59 5.62
N LEU A 248 -22.34 6.04 5.09
CA LEU A 248 -22.76 7.44 5.05
C LEU A 248 -24.16 7.60 5.64
N ILE A 249 -24.28 8.39 6.72
CA ILE A 249 -25.58 8.74 7.34
C ILE A 249 -25.92 10.16 6.92
N ASP A 250 -27.06 10.35 6.26
CA ASP A 250 -27.56 11.67 5.86
C ASP A 250 -27.77 12.54 7.12
N ALA A 251 -27.03 13.64 7.21
CA ALA A 251 -26.96 14.43 8.44
C ALA A 251 -28.25 15.21 8.75
N VAL A 252 -29.20 15.29 7.82
CA VAL A 252 -30.49 15.96 8.02
C VAL A 252 -31.57 14.95 8.41
N THR A 253 -31.57 13.78 7.78
CA THR A 253 -32.62 12.78 7.96
C THR A 253 -32.27 11.67 8.94
N GLY A 254 -30.99 11.47 9.24
CA GLY A 254 -30.50 10.37 10.06
C GLY A 254 -30.62 8.99 9.41
N LYS A 255 -30.78 8.93 8.08
CA LYS A 255 -30.89 7.67 7.34
C LYS A 255 -29.58 7.32 6.67
N LEU A 256 -29.26 6.02 6.61
CA LEU A 256 -28.17 5.54 5.76
C LEU A 256 -28.45 5.89 4.30
N LEU A 257 -27.42 6.38 3.61
CA LEU A 257 -27.46 6.59 2.17
C LEU A 257 -27.06 5.29 1.47
N GLU A 258 -27.94 4.81 0.60
CA GLU A 258 -27.69 3.69 -0.32
C GLU A 258 -27.12 4.28 -1.63
N ASP A 259 -25.81 4.14 -1.89
CA ASP A 259 -25.22 3.81 -3.21
C ASP A 259 -23.70 4.05 -3.35
N GLU A 260 -23.14 3.29 -4.29
CA GLU A 260 -21.76 2.94 -4.66
C GLU A 260 -20.66 4.03 -4.57
N TYR A 261 -19.73 3.83 -3.64
CA TYR A 261 -18.38 4.42 -3.68
C TYR A 261 -17.41 3.43 -4.37
N TYR A 262 -17.10 3.66 -5.65
CA TYR A 262 -16.19 2.83 -6.45
C TYR A 262 -14.71 3.23 -6.24
N ASP A 263 -13.85 2.27 -5.88
CA ASP A 263 -12.39 2.38 -5.95
C ASP A 263 -11.85 1.29 -6.89
N VAL A 264 -11.19 1.72 -7.97
CA VAL A 264 -10.78 0.89 -9.12
C VAL A 264 -9.25 0.89 -9.18
N TYR A 265 -8.58 0.01 -8.43
CA TYR A 265 -7.14 -0.27 -8.63
C TYR A 265 -6.77 -1.70 -8.25
N GLY A 266 -6.24 -2.47 -9.21
CA GLY A 266 -5.63 -3.79 -8.97
C GLY A 266 -5.45 -4.68 -10.21
N ARG A 267 -4.70 -4.23 -11.23
CA ARG A 267 -4.22 -5.09 -12.34
C ARG A 267 -3.09 -6.00 -11.86
N GLY A 268 -2.99 -7.19 -12.47
CA GLY A 268 -1.97 -8.19 -12.17
C GLY A 268 -0.59 -7.95 -12.78
N ALA A 269 0.30 -8.91 -12.51
CA ALA A 269 1.43 -9.36 -13.32
C ALA A 269 2.12 -10.54 -12.59
N ALA A 270 2.39 -11.66 -13.30
CA ALA A 270 3.59 -12.49 -13.09
C ALA A 270 3.66 -13.70 -14.08
N GLU A 271 4.29 -13.49 -15.24
CA GLU A 271 5.07 -14.48 -16.02
C GLU A 271 6.41 -13.74 -16.31
N GLU A 272 7.65 -14.25 -16.25
CA GLU A 272 8.27 -15.56 -16.48
C GLU A 272 9.51 -15.73 -15.55
N SER A 273 9.95 -16.97 -15.24
CA SER A 273 11.40 -17.28 -15.13
C SER A 273 11.72 -18.76 -15.40
N MET A 274 12.94 -18.99 -15.88
CA MET A 274 13.36 -20.07 -16.79
C MET A 274 13.85 -21.40 -16.14
N LYS A 275 13.88 -22.42 -17.02
CA LYS A 275 14.53 -23.74 -16.96
C LYS A 275 15.90 -23.83 -16.25
N MET A 276 16.16 -24.91 -15.49
CA MET A 276 17.09 -26.01 -15.85
C MET A 276 17.15 -27.13 -14.79
N SER A 277 17.81 -28.23 -15.16
CA SER A 277 17.63 -29.65 -14.81
C SER A 277 18.37 -30.24 -13.59
N ASP A 278 17.70 -31.22 -12.96
CA ASP A 278 18.07 -32.58 -12.49
C ASP A 278 19.32 -32.83 -11.62
N SER A 279 19.11 -33.33 -10.38
CA SER A 279 19.54 -34.69 -9.94
C SER A 279 19.35 -34.93 -8.43
N GLY A 280 18.29 -35.67 -8.06
CA GLY A 280 18.13 -36.37 -6.78
C GLY A 280 17.02 -35.85 -5.86
N PHE A 281 16.06 -36.71 -5.50
CA PHE A 281 14.91 -36.37 -4.65
C PHE A 281 15.32 -36.07 -3.19
N THR A 282 15.08 -34.84 -2.77
CA THR A 282 15.03 -34.34 -1.40
C THR A 282 13.80 -34.90 -0.65
N PRO A 283 13.78 -34.82 0.70
CA PRO A 283 12.61 -35.22 1.49
C PRO A 283 11.31 -34.50 1.11
N VAL A 284 11.41 -33.25 0.65
CA VAL A 284 10.25 -32.48 0.17
C VAL A 284 9.72 -33.06 -1.15
N GLU A 285 10.60 -33.47 -2.05
CA GLU A 285 10.21 -34.12 -3.30
C GLU A 285 9.63 -35.52 -3.07
N ILE A 286 10.11 -36.27 -2.07
CA ILE A 286 9.50 -37.56 -1.67
C ILE A 286 8.06 -37.33 -1.17
N LYS A 287 7.84 -36.31 -0.33
CA LYS A 287 6.51 -35.94 0.16
C LYS A 287 5.57 -35.55 -0.99
N GLU A 288 6.06 -34.76 -1.94
CA GLU A 288 5.30 -34.34 -3.13
C GLU A 288 4.94 -35.53 -4.05
N VAL A 289 5.86 -36.49 -4.21
CA VAL A 289 5.61 -37.75 -4.94
C VAL A 289 4.57 -38.62 -4.22
N GLU A 290 4.55 -38.64 -2.90
CA GLU A 290 3.52 -39.36 -2.13
C GLU A 290 2.14 -38.70 -2.26
N VAL A 291 2.07 -37.37 -2.20
CA VAL A 291 0.82 -36.62 -2.39
C VAL A 291 0.24 -36.85 -3.79
N THR A 292 1.07 -36.77 -4.83
CA THR A 292 0.63 -36.93 -6.22
C THR A 292 0.21 -38.36 -6.57
N LYS A 293 0.74 -39.40 -5.90
CA LYS A 293 0.26 -40.78 -6.04
C LYS A 293 -1.19 -40.98 -5.61
N ASN A 294 -1.68 -40.16 -4.69
CA ASN A 294 -3.06 -40.23 -4.19
C ASN A 294 -4.03 -39.40 -5.03
N CYS A 295 -3.56 -38.72 -6.08
CA CYS A 295 -4.42 -37.95 -6.97
C CYS A 295 -5.18 -38.86 -7.96
N ILE A 296 -6.44 -38.54 -8.20
CA ILE A 296 -7.25 -39.11 -9.28
C ILE A 296 -6.67 -38.77 -10.64
N SER A 297 -6.99 -39.60 -11.64
CA SER A 297 -6.60 -39.33 -13.02
C SER A 297 -7.33 -38.12 -13.60
N LYS A 298 -6.75 -37.57 -14.67
CA LYS A 298 -7.38 -36.55 -15.52
C LYS A 298 -8.78 -36.97 -15.97
N GLU A 299 -8.95 -38.21 -16.41
CA GLU A 299 -10.22 -38.72 -16.94
C GLU A 299 -11.28 -38.77 -15.83
N ALA A 300 -10.90 -39.23 -14.64
CA ALA A 300 -11.79 -39.22 -13.47
C ALA A 300 -12.20 -37.79 -13.09
N ALA A 301 -11.27 -36.83 -13.14
CA ALA A 301 -11.56 -35.42 -12.89
C ALA A 301 -12.55 -34.83 -13.92
N ILE A 302 -12.39 -35.14 -15.21
CA ILE A 302 -13.33 -34.75 -16.27
C ILE A 302 -14.72 -35.36 -16.05
N ASP A 303 -14.78 -36.63 -15.66
CA ASP A 303 -16.04 -37.31 -15.39
C ASP A 303 -16.75 -36.75 -14.16
N ILE A 304 -16.00 -36.25 -13.18
CA ILE A 304 -16.56 -35.49 -12.05
C ILE A 304 -17.22 -34.22 -12.57
N VAL A 305 -16.56 -33.39 -13.37
CA VAL A 305 -17.18 -32.17 -13.93
C VAL A 305 -18.49 -32.48 -14.67
N LYS A 306 -18.52 -33.53 -15.49
CA LYS A 306 -19.70 -33.95 -16.26
C LYS A 306 -20.88 -34.44 -15.41
N LYS A 307 -20.67 -34.78 -14.14
CA LYS A 307 -21.77 -35.09 -13.20
C LYS A 307 -22.54 -33.84 -12.75
N TYR A 308 -21.88 -32.68 -12.79
CA TYR A 308 -22.45 -31.41 -12.33
C TYR A 308 -23.01 -30.58 -13.49
N ILE A 309 -22.30 -30.56 -14.62
CA ILE A 309 -22.67 -29.75 -15.79
C ILE A 309 -22.63 -30.57 -17.08
N SER A 310 -23.49 -30.20 -18.03
CA SER A 310 -23.43 -30.69 -19.41
C SER A 310 -22.51 -29.79 -20.23
N ILE A 311 -21.54 -30.38 -20.93
CA ILE A 311 -20.66 -29.62 -21.84
C ILE A 311 -21.39 -29.44 -23.18
N PRO A 312 -21.70 -28.20 -23.61
CA PRO A 312 -22.44 -27.97 -24.85
C PRO A 312 -21.65 -28.38 -26.09
N ASP A 313 -22.38 -28.69 -27.16
CA ASP A 313 -21.78 -28.98 -28.46
C ASP A 313 -20.94 -27.80 -28.97
N GLY A 314 -19.79 -28.09 -29.58
CA GLY A 314 -18.83 -27.09 -30.07
C GLY A 314 -17.70 -26.75 -29.10
N TYR A 315 -17.82 -27.07 -27.81
CA TYR A 315 -16.76 -26.92 -26.83
C TYR A 315 -15.83 -28.15 -26.83
N LYS A 316 -14.55 -27.95 -27.14
CA LYS A 316 -13.52 -29.01 -27.13
C LYS A 316 -12.59 -28.84 -25.95
N GLN A 317 -12.21 -29.95 -25.31
CA GLN A 317 -11.24 -29.91 -24.23
C GLN A 317 -9.90 -29.39 -24.76
N ARG A 318 -9.38 -28.31 -24.15
CA ARG A 318 -8.09 -27.72 -24.52
C ARG A 318 -6.99 -28.18 -23.59
N SER A 319 -7.20 -28.17 -22.27
CA SER A 319 -6.22 -28.66 -21.31
C SER A 319 -6.87 -29.28 -20.06
N ALA A 320 -6.03 -29.95 -19.27
CA ALA A 320 -6.31 -30.45 -17.93
C ALA A 320 -4.98 -30.55 -17.21
N ASN A 321 -4.74 -29.64 -16.28
CA ASN A 321 -3.45 -29.45 -15.63
C ASN A 321 -3.61 -29.65 -14.12
N LEU A 322 -2.66 -30.38 -13.52
CA LEU A 322 -2.63 -30.59 -12.07
C LEU A 322 -1.72 -29.54 -11.43
N TYR A 323 -2.26 -28.78 -10.49
CA TYR A 323 -1.53 -27.75 -9.75
C TYR A 323 -1.69 -27.95 -8.24
N GLU A 324 -0.75 -27.37 -7.49
CA GLU A 324 -1.00 -27.01 -6.09
C GLU A 324 -2.03 -25.87 -6.06
N ASP A 325 -2.99 -25.92 -5.15
CA ASP A 325 -3.91 -24.81 -4.95
C ASP A 325 -3.17 -23.65 -4.29
N TYR A 326 -3.22 -22.48 -4.93
CA TYR A 326 -2.57 -21.28 -4.42
C TYR A 326 -3.17 -20.82 -3.10
N ASP A 327 -4.48 -20.97 -2.92
CA ASP A 327 -5.18 -20.58 -1.69
C ASP A 327 -5.02 -21.65 -0.59
N ASN A 328 -4.71 -22.90 -0.99
CA ASN A 328 -4.55 -24.08 -0.12
C ASN A 328 -3.33 -24.92 -0.53
N PRO A 329 -2.11 -24.61 -0.07
CA PRO A 329 -0.91 -25.36 -0.48
C PRO A 329 -0.96 -26.86 -0.15
N ASP A 330 -1.79 -27.28 0.82
CA ASP A 330 -1.97 -28.70 1.14
C ASP A 330 -2.87 -29.45 0.13
N GLN A 331 -3.47 -28.75 -0.84
CA GLN A 331 -4.41 -29.32 -1.81
C GLN A 331 -3.80 -29.38 -3.21
N LYS A 332 -4.10 -30.46 -3.93
CA LYS A 332 -3.85 -30.58 -5.37
C LYS A 332 -5.17 -30.48 -6.13
N ILE A 333 -5.17 -29.71 -7.21
CA ILE A 333 -6.36 -29.42 -8.01
C ILE A 333 -6.11 -29.70 -9.49
N TRP A 334 -7.08 -30.32 -10.14
CA TRP A 334 -7.17 -30.42 -11.59
C TRP A 334 -7.88 -29.18 -12.12
N ASN A 335 -7.15 -28.32 -12.85
CA ASN A 335 -7.70 -27.22 -13.63
C ASN A 335 -7.98 -27.71 -15.04
N ILE A 336 -9.25 -27.77 -15.42
CA ILE A 336 -9.70 -28.32 -16.69
C ILE A 336 -10.41 -27.24 -17.49
N ASP A 337 -10.12 -27.17 -18.78
CA ASP A 337 -10.74 -26.17 -19.64
C ASP A 337 -11.19 -26.71 -20.99
N TRP A 338 -12.31 -26.15 -21.44
CA TRP A 338 -12.89 -26.37 -22.76
C TRP A 338 -13.02 -25.04 -23.48
N GLN A 339 -12.78 -25.04 -24.79
CA GLN A 339 -12.87 -23.85 -25.62
C GLN A 339 -13.70 -24.12 -26.86
N LYS A 340 -14.48 -23.11 -27.25
CA LYS A 340 -15.09 -22.97 -28.56
C LYS A 340 -14.41 -21.79 -29.26
N THR A 341 -13.77 -22.06 -30.40
CA THR A 341 -13.09 -21.05 -31.22
C THR A 341 -13.91 -20.76 -32.46
N ASP A 342 -14.68 -19.67 -32.41
CA ASP A 342 -15.38 -19.02 -33.53
C ASP A 342 -15.22 -17.51 -33.36
N ASP A 343 -14.95 -16.76 -34.45
CA ASP A 343 -14.54 -15.35 -34.41
C ASP A 343 -15.59 -14.41 -33.75
N ASP A 344 -16.89 -14.76 -33.81
CA ASP A 344 -18.01 -13.98 -33.24
C ASP A 344 -18.85 -14.75 -32.18
N GLU A 345 -18.54 -16.03 -31.92
CA GLU A 345 -19.31 -16.90 -31.00
C GLU A 345 -18.41 -17.81 -30.13
N GLY A 346 -17.19 -17.35 -29.84
CA GLY A 346 -16.27 -18.07 -28.97
C GLY A 346 -16.78 -18.23 -27.54
N GLY A 347 -16.18 -19.15 -26.79
CA GLY A 347 -16.50 -19.35 -25.39
C GLY A 347 -15.51 -20.26 -24.69
N SER A 348 -15.54 -20.25 -23.36
CA SER A 348 -14.74 -21.10 -22.51
C SER A 348 -15.54 -21.67 -21.34
N ILE A 349 -15.17 -22.88 -20.95
CA ILE A 349 -15.61 -23.50 -19.70
C ILE A 349 -14.35 -23.80 -18.90
N TYR A 350 -14.30 -23.31 -17.68
CA TYR A 350 -13.23 -23.60 -16.75
C TYR A 350 -13.80 -24.39 -15.56
N ALA A 351 -13.12 -25.42 -15.09
CA ALA A 351 -13.53 -26.17 -13.91
C ALA A 351 -12.32 -26.61 -13.08
N GLN A 352 -12.51 -26.68 -11.76
CA GLN A 352 -11.51 -27.16 -10.81
C GLN A 352 -12.04 -28.32 -10.00
N VAL A 353 -11.29 -29.41 -9.95
CA VAL A 353 -11.62 -30.62 -9.17
C VAL A 353 -10.50 -30.90 -8.20
N HIS A 354 -10.84 -31.11 -6.93
CA HIS A 354 -9.88 -31.51 -5.91
C HIS A 354 -9.37 -32.92 -6.21
N ALA A 355 -8.05 -33.03 -6.41
CA ALA A 355 -7.45 -34.20 -7.03
C ALA A 355 -7.44 -35.42 -6.11
N ILE A 356 -7.57 -35.29 -4.78
CA ILE A 356 -7.54 -36.45 -3.86
C ILE A 356 -8.96 -36.91 -3.50
N ASN A 357 -9.78 -36.03 -2.94
CA ASN A 357 -11.14 -36.37 -2.49
C ASN A 357 -12.22 -36.38 -3.60
N SER A 358 -11.87 -36.09 -4.86
CA SER A 358 -12.78 -36.12 -6.02
C SER A 358 -13.93 -35.11 -5.98
N GLU A 359 -13.76 -33.99 -5.27
CA GLU A 359 -14.79 -32.96 -5.13
C GLU A 359 -14.69 -31.87 -6.20
N LEU A 360 -15.82 -31.43 -6.78
CA LEU A 360 -15.85 -30.27 -7.66
C LEU A 360 -15.73 -28.99 -6.82
N LEU A 361 -14.67 -28.21 -7.04
CA LEU A 361 -14.40 -26.98 -6.33
C LEU A 361 -15.01 -25.78 -7.05
N SER A 362 -14.89 -25.72 -8.37
CA SER A 362 -15.45 -24.61 -9.14
C SER A 362 -15.75 -24.99 -10.57
N PHE A 363 -16.66 -24.26 -11.19
CA PHE A 363 -16.73 -24.11 -12.63
C PHE A 363 -17.26 -22.73 -13.02
N ASN A 364 -16.88 -22.27 -14.21
CA ASN A 364 -17.43 -21.08 -14.83
C ASN A 364 -17.65 -21.33 -16.32
N PHE A 365 -18.83 -20.97 -16.79
CA PHE A 365 -19.26 -21.06 -18.17
C PHE A 365 -19.35 -19.66 -18.76
N TYR A 366 -18.54 -19.38 -19.78
CA TYR A 366 -18.51 -18.10 -20.45
C TYR A 366 -18.67 -18.29 -21.96
N ASP A 367 -19.68 -17.65 -22.54
CA ASP A 367 -19.98 -17.72 -23.98
C ASP A 367 -20.19 -16.30 -24.53
N TYR A 368 -19.27 -15.82 -25.37
CA TYR A 368 -19.32 -14.46 -25.94
C TYR A 368 -20.58 -14.26 -26.79
N GLY A 369 -20.98 -15.29 -27.55
CA GLY A 369 -22.15 -15.24 -28.43
C GLY A 369 -23.48 -15.17 -27.68
N ARG A 370 -23.51 -15.55 -26.38
CA ARG A 370 -24.71 -15.42 -25.54
C ARG A 370 -25.05 -13.96 -25.23
N TYR A 371 -24.05 -13.08 -25.10
CA TYR A 371 -24.27 -11.68 -24.70
C TYR A 371 -24.74 -10.79 -25.84
N SER A 372 -24.47 -11.16 -27.10
CA SER A 372 -24.92 -10.43 -28.29
C SER A 372 -26.35 -10.78 -28.73
N LYS A 373 -26.92 -11.89 -28.24
CA LYS A 373 -28.27 -12.38 -28.59
C LYS A 373 -29.34 -11.81 -27.66
N GLU A 374 -30.52 -11.50 -28.22
CA GLU A 374 -31.70 -11.19 -27.40
C GLU A 374 -31.99 -12.33 -26.42
N PHE A 375 -32.39 -11.98 -25.20
CA PHE A 375 -32.73 -12.97 -24.17
C PHE A 375 -34.07 -12.67 -23.52
N LYS A 376 -34.71 -13.72 -23.02
CA LYS A 376 -35.98 -13.63 -22.29
C LYS A 376 -35.78 -14.08 -20.86
N GLN A 377 -35.81 -13.11 -19.94
CA GLN A 377 -35.79 -13.41 -18.51
C GLN A 377 -37.07 -14.20 -18.12
N LYS A 378 -36.86 -15.42 -17.64
CA LYS A 378 -37.91 -16.32 -17.12
C LYS A 378 -37.85 -16.44 -15.60
N TYR A 379 -36.67 -16.26 -15.01
CA TYR A 379 -36.43 -16.36 -13.57
C TYR A 379 -36.09 -14.98 -13.01
N GLY A 380 -36.93 -14.51 -12.09
CA GLY A 380 -36.56 -13.42 -11.19
C GLY A 380 -35.61 -13.94 -10.09
N ARG A 381 -35.02 -13.02 -9.33
CA ARG A 381 -34.01 -13.32 -8.32
C ARG A 381 -34.43 -14.42 -7.35
N ALA A 382 -35.62 -14.34 -6.76
CA ALA A 382 -36.13 -15.35 -5.82
C ALA A 382 -36.30 -16.74 -6.44
N ALA A 383 -36.65 -16.82 -7.73
CA ALA A 383 -36.76 -18.11 -8.44
C ALA A 383 -35.38 -18.67 -8.82
N ALA A 384 -34.43 -17.79 -9.18
CA ALA A 384 -33.04 -18.15 -9.41
C ALA A 384 -32.33 -18.59 -8.13
N GLN A 385 -32.62 -17.97 -6.98
CA GLN A 385 -32.11 -18.37 -5.68
C GLN A 385 -32.51 -19.82 -5.36
N LYS A 386 -33.78 -20.17 -5.58
CA LYS A 386 -34.26 -21.54 -5.40
C LYS A 386 -33.49 -22.53 -6.27
N LYS A 387 -33.11 -22.16 -7.50
CA LYS A 387 -32.28 -23.00 -8.37
C LYS A 387 -30.87 -23.19 -7.80
N ALA A 388 -30.26 -22.12 -7.27
CA ALA A 388 -28.96 -22.20 -6.58
C ALA A 388 -29.04 -23.11 -5.35
N GLU A 389 -30.06 -22.96 -4.49
CA GLU A 389 -30.23 -23.80 -3.30
C GLU A 389 -30.56 -25.26 -3.65
N GLU A 390 -31.35 -25.52 -4.70
CA GLU A 390 -31.60 -26.88 -5.20
C GLU A 390 -30.28 -27.56 -5.63
N PHE A 391 -29.40 -26.81 -6.28
CA PHE A 391 -28.07 -27.28 -6.66
C PHE A 391 -27.21 -27.60 -5.43
N LEU A 392 -27.15 -26.68 -4.45
CA LEU A 392 -26.37 -26.89 -3.22
C LEU A 392 -26.93 -28.04 -2.37
N LYS A 393 -28.25 -28.18 -2.23
CA LYS A 393 -28.88 -29.32 -1.53
C LYS A 393 -28.58 -30.65 -2.19
N LYS A 394 -28.45 -30.67 -3.53
CA LYS A 394 -28.14 -31.89 -4.29
C LYS A 394 -26.69 -32.32 -4.12
N PHE A 395 -25.74 -31.39 -4.14
CA PHE A 395 -24.31 -31.72 -4.23
C PHE A 395 -23.51 -31.42 -2.96
N GLN A 396 -24.01 -30.56 -2.08
CA GLN A 396 -23.29 -29.99 -0.93
C GLN A 396 -24.15 -29.98 0.34
N LEU A 397 -25.08 -30.94 0.50
CA LEU A 397 -26.09 -30.97 1.56
C LEU A 397 -25.51 -30.69 2.96
N ASN A 398 -24.45 -31.41 3.36
CA ASN A 398 -23.85 -31.29 4.69
C ASN A 398 -23.24 -29.89 4.96
N ARG A 399 -22.79 -29.19 3.91
CA ARG A 399 -22.21 -27.84 4.03
C ARG A 399 -23.28 -26.78 3.89
N PHE A 400 -24.33 -27.03 3.10
CA PHE A 400 -25.43 -26.09 2.88
C PHE A 400 -26.20 -25.77 4.17
N GLU A 401 -26.30 -26.71 5.11
CA GLU A 401 -26.94 -26.47 6.42
C GLU A 401 -26.17 -25.46 7.28
N ASN A 402 -24.89 -25.23 6.98
CA ASN A 402 -23.99 -24.37 7.73
C ASN A 402 -23.57 -23.14 6.93
N VAL A 403 -24.37 -22.70 5.95
CA VAL A 403 -24.13 -21.44 5.23
C VAL A 403 -25.35 -20.53 5.29
N GLN A 404 -25.09 -19.24 5.23
CA GLN A 404 -26.11 -18.19 5.13
C GLN A 404 -25.92 -17.43 3.82
N LEU A 405 -27.01 -17.18 3.10
CA LEU A 405 -26.98 -16.29 1.94
C LEU A 405 -26.61 -14.88 2.40
N GLU A 406 -25.58 -14.29 1.79
CA GLU A 406 -25.23 -12.88 1.98
C GLU A 406 -26.38 -12.02 1.48
N GLU A 407 -26.88 -11.12 2.32
CA GLU A 407 -27.87 -10.15 1.91
C GLU A 407 -27.24 -9.18 0.92
N GLU A 408 -27.73 -9.20 -0.31
CA GLU A 408 -27.29 -8.28 -1.35
C GLU A 408 -27.84 -6.90 -1.00
N ARG A 409 -26.94 -5.99 -0.59
CA ARG A 409 -27.25 -4.56 -0.46
C ARG A 409 -27.32 -3.93 -1.85
N GLU A 410 -28.31 -4.29 -2.66
CA GLU A 410 -28.56 -3.59 -3.92
C GLU A 410 -30.04 -3.25 -4.14
N GLN A 411 -30.25 -1.98 -4.46
CA GLN A 411 -30.91 -1.66 -5.73
C GLN A 411 -30.07 -0.63 -6.50
N VAL A 412 -29.01 -1.09 -7.18
CA VAL A 412 -28.75 -0.49 -8.50
C VAL A 412 -30.02 -0.75 -9.30
N THR A 413 -30.65 0.29 -9.87
CA THR A 413 -31.68 0.10 -10.88
C THR A 413 -31.05 -0.53 -12.12
N SER A 414 -30.83 -1.85 -12.04
CA SER A 414 -30.41 -2.68 -13.14
C SER A 414 -31.44 -2.61 -14.26
N PRO A 415 -31.04 -2.75 -15.53
CA PRO A 415 -31.92 -2.62 -16.69
C PRO A 415 -33.17 -3.51 -16.55
N GLU A 416 -34.25 -3.20 -17.28
CA GLU A 416 -35.55 -3.92 -17.24
C GLU A 416 -35.43 -5.47 -17.36
N LYS A 417 -34.27 -6.00 -17.76
CA LYS A 417 -33.95 -7.42 -17.84
C LYS A 417 -32.56 -7.73 -17.27
N ILE A 418 -32.50 -8.67 -16.34
CA ILE A 418 -31.25 -9.23 -15.76
C ILE A 418 -30.98 -10.59 -16.39
N ARG A 419 -29.77 -10.80 -16.94
CA ARG A 419 -29.38 -12.06 -17.60
C ARG A 419 -28.87 -13.11 -16.61
N GLU A 420 -28.22 -12.69 -15.53
CA GLU A 420 -27.59 -13.58 -14.56
C GLU A 420 -27.83 -13.07 -13.15
N HIS A 421 -28.16 -13.98 -12.24
CA HIS A 421 -28.27 -13.69 -10.80
C HIS A 421 -27.08 -14.30 -10.08
N TYR A 422 -26.46 -13.52 -9.20
CA TYR A 422 -25.31 -13.93 -8.41
C TYR A 422 -25.75 -14.18 -6.95
N PHE A 423 -25.24 -15.25 -6.34
CA PHE A 423 -25.55 -15.61 -4.97
C PHE A 423 -24.27 -16.01 -4.23
N ASN A 424 -24.01 -15.33 -3.12
CA ASN A 424 -22.91 -15.65 -2.21
C ASN A 424 -23.49 -16.24 -0.93
N TYR A 425 -22.99 -17.40 -0.50
CA TYR A 425 -23.37 -18.04 0.74
C TYR A 425 -22.15 -18.16 1.63
N THR A 426 -22.11 -17.48 2.77
CA THR A 426 -20.98 -17.54 3.73
C THR A 426 -21.16 -18.70 4.70
N ARG A 427 -20.09 -19.41 5.04
CA ARG A 427 -20.11 -20.43 6.10
C ARG A 427 -20.33 -19.80 7.47
N LEU A 428 -21.16 -20.42 8.29
CA LEU A 428 -21.29 -20.16 9.72
C LEU A 428 -20.52 -21.23 10.50
N VAL A 429 -19.75 -20.80 11.49
CA VAL A 429 -19.10 -21.65 12.48
C VAL A 429 -19.56 -21.15 13.84
N ASN A 430 -20.27 -21.97 14.61
CA ASN A 430 -20.90 -21.54 15.87
C ASN A 430 -21.77 -20.27 15.70
N ASP A 431 -22.56 -20.22 14.62
CA ASP A 431 -23.38 -19.06 14.23
C ASP A 431 -22.60 -17.77 13.89
N ILE A 432 -21.26 -17.84 13.80
CA ILE A 432 -20.38 -16.72 13.43
C ILE A 432 -19.92 -16.88 11.97
N PRO A 433 -20.05 -15.86 11.11
CA PRO A 433 -19.60 -15.92 9.72
C PRO A 433 -18.08 -16.14 9.58
N TYR A 434 -17.69 -17.07 8.71
CA TYR A 434 -16.31 -17.25 8.26
C TYR A 434 -16.20 -16.84 6.79
N THR A 435 -15.82 -15.58 6.54
CA THR A 435 -15.89 -14.93 5.22
C THR A 435 -14.95 -15.50 4.16
N ALA A 436 -13.94 -16.28 4.58
CA ALA A 436 -13.09 -17.03 3.65
C ALA A 436 -13.74 -18.33 3.14
N ASN A 437 -14.88 -18.74 3.69
CA ASN A 437 -15.59 -19.96 3.32
C ASN A 437 -17.01 -19.71 2.85
N GLY A 438 -17.44 -20.53 1.89
CA GLY A 438 -18.76 -20.41 1.34
C GLY A 438 -18.90 -20.93 -0.08
N PHE A 439 -20.00 -20.53 -0.70
CA PHE A 439 -20.34 -20.81 -2.08
C PHE A 439 -20.63 -19.51 -2.84
N ASN A 440 -20.15 -19.42 -4.07
CA ASN A 440 -20.55 -18.39 -5.03
C ASN A 440 -21.23 -19.09 -6.20
N LEU A 441 -22.44 -18.68 -6.57
CA LEU A 441 -23.20 -19.27 -7.69
C LEU A 441 -23.68 -18.18 -8.64
N THR A 442 -23.66 -18.48 -9.93
CA THR A 442 -24.26 -17.68 -10.99
C THR A 442 -25.36 -18.49 -11.66
N VAL A 443 -26.56 -17.91 -11.78
CA VAL A 443 -27.74 -18.56 -12.34
C VAL A 443 -28.21 -17.79 -13.58
N ASP A 444 -28.31 -18.47 -14.71
CA ASP A 444 -28.89 -17.91 -15.93
C ASP A 444 -30.37 -17.61 -15.73
N ALA A 445 -30.77 -16.37 -15.98
CA ALA A 445 -32.13 -15.90 -15.72
C ALA A 445 -33.14 -16.33 -16.80
N GLN A 446 -32.71 -16.91 -17.91
CA GLN A 446 -33.56 -17.40 -19.00
C GLN A 446 -33.98 -18.87 -18.80
N ASN A 447 -33.04 -19.75 -18.42
CA ASN A 447 -33.27 -21.18 -18.28
C ASN A 447 -33.13 -21.70 -16.84
N GLY A 448 -32.49 -20.94 -15.94
CA GLY A 448 -32.28 -21.30 -14.54
C GLY A 448 -31.09 -22.24 -14.31
N GLU A 449 -30.23 -22.41 -15.30
CA GLU A 449 -29.02 -23.22 -15.21
C GLU A 449 -27.93 -22.52 -14.40
N ILE A 450 -27.16 -23.31 -13.65
CA ILE A 450 -25.98 -22.80 -12.93
C ILE A 450 -24.85 -22.65 -13.95
N THR A 451 -24.47 -21.41 -14.25
CA THR A 451 -23.37 -21.09 -15.18
C THR A 451 -22.06 -20.81 -14.45
N GLY A 452 -22.12 -20.54 -13.14
CA GLY A 452 -20.96 -20.35 -12.29
C GLY A 452 -21.17 -21.01 -10.93
N TYR A 453 -20.13 -21.67 -10.43
CA TYR A 453 -20.08 -22.24 -9.09
C TYR A 453 -18.65 -22.14 -8.58
N ARG A 454 -18.47 -21.71 -7.35
CA ARG A 454 -17.19 -21.77 -6.64
C ARG A 454 -17.48 -22.11 -5.19
N MET A 455 -16.83 -23.15 -4.69
CA MET A 455 -16.77 -23.49 -3.28
C MET A 455 -15.39 -23.13 -2.75
N ARG A 456 -15.37 -22.41 -1.64
CA ARG A 456 -14.19 -22.22 -0.80
C ARG A 456 -14.49 -22.85 0.54
N TRP A 457 -13.74 -23.89 0.91
CA TRP A 457 -13.97 -24.58 2.17
C TRP A 457 -12.65 -25.03 2.77
N HIS A 458 -12.40 -24.61 4.01
CA HIS A 458 -11.20 -24.94 4.76
C HIS A 458 -11.64 -25.60 6.07
N ASP A 459 -11.29 -26.88 6.23
CA ASP A 459 -11.50 -27.57 7.50
C ASP A 459 -10.30 -27.28 8.41
N ARG A 460 -10.55 -26.41 9.39
CA ARG A 460 -9.58 -25.87 10.33
C ARG A 460 -10.16 -25.84 11.73
N GLU A 461 -9.30 -25.71 12.72
CA GLU A 461 -9.70 -25.40 14.08
C GLU A 461 -10.02 -23.90 14.18
N PHE A 462 -11.09 -23.57 14.91
CA PHE A 462 -11.56 -22.21 15.09
C PHE A 462 -11.42 -21.82 16.55
N PRO A 463 -10.96 -20.59 16.87
CA PRO A 463 -10.97 -20.08 18.23
C PRO A 463 -12.36 -20.14 18.85
N ASN A 464 -12.43 -20.42 20.14
CA ASN A 464 -13.68 -20.34 20.89
C ASN A 464 -14.12 -18.87 20.98
N ALA A 465 -15.43 -18.64 20.85
CA ALA A 465 -16.06 -17.34 20.98
C ALA A 465 -16.52 -17.01 22.41
N ASP A 466 -16.25 -17.89 23.38
CA ASP A 466 -16.40 -17.57 24.79
C ASP A 466 -15.56 -16.32 25.14
N GLU A 467 -16.10 -15.42 25.96
CA GLU A 467 -15.42 -14.20 26.43
C GLU A 467 -15.14 -13.10 25.38
N VAL A 468 -15.63 -13.23 24.14
CA VAL A 468 -15.60 -12.10 23.19
C VAL A 468 -16.38 -10.90 23.76
N LEU A 469 -15.93 -9.69 23.42
CA LEU A 469 -16.57 -8.46 23.85
C LEU A 469 -18.02 -8.41 23.36
N THR A 470 -18.92 -7.79 24.14
CA THR A 470 -20.31 -7.63 23.70
C THR A 470 -20.40 -6.58 22.60
N LYS A 471 -21.42 -6.68 21.74
CA LYS A 471 -21.68 -5.68 20.69
C LYS A 471 -21.75 -4.26 21.25
N ASP A 472 -22.41 -4.05 22.40
CA ASP A 472 -22.52 -2.74 23.03
C ASP A 472 -21.16 -2.18 23.48
N ASP A 473 -20.28 -3.01 24.05
CA ASP A 473 -18.93 -2.58 24.47
C ASP A 473 -18.05 -2.26 23.24
N VAL A 474 -18.16 -3.10 22.21
CA VAL A 474 -17.46 -2.92 20.92
C VAL A 474 -17.87 -1.62 20.24
N ASP A 475 -19.17 -1.35 20.12
CA ASP A 475 -19.69 -0.14 19.49
C ASP A 475 -19.28 1.11 20.30
N ALA A 476 -19.36 1.06 21.64
CA ALA A 476 -18.92 2.14 22.50
C ALA A 476 -17.41 2.44 22.35
N ARG A 477 -16.57 1.41 22.24
CA ARG A 477 -15.13 1.56 21.98
C ARG A 477 -14.85 2.08 20.59
N PHE A 478 -15.60 1.62 19.58
CA PHE A 478 -15.47 2.12 18.21
C PHE A 478 -15.80 3.61 18.11
N ILE A 479 -16.93 4.04 18.70
CA ILE A 479 -17.34 5.44 18.74
C ILE A 479 -16.28 6.30 19.45
N LYS A 480 -15.76 5.81 20.59
CA LYS A 480 -14.75 6.53 21.37
C LYS A 480 -13.41 6.66 20.64
N ASN A 481 -12.94 5.58 20.01
CA ASN A 481 -11.58 5.49 19.47
C ASN A 481 -11.48 5.91 18.00
N VAL A 482 -12.56 5.74 17.23
CA VAL A 482 -12.65 6.10 15.80
C VAL A 482 -13.73 7.17 15.63
N GLY A 483 -14.98 6.80 15.90
CA GLY A 483 -16.14 7.69 15.79
C GLY A 483 -16.45 8.16 14.37
N LEU A 484 -17.41 9.09 14.27
CA LEU A 484 -17.87 9.66 13.02
C LEU A 484 -17.40 11.10 12.86
N GLU A 485 -17.33 11.58 11.61
CA GLU A 485 -17.13 12.98 11.26
C GLU A 485 -18.22 13.45 10.30
N LEU A 486 -18.63 14.71 10.47
CA LEU A 486 -19.53 15.40 9.55
C LEU A 486 -18.71 15.92 8.36
N VAL A 487 -19.12 15.59 7.14
CA VAL A 487 -18.46 16.06 5.92
C VAL A 487 -19.49 16.49 4.87
N TYR A 488 -19.07 17.34 3.94
CA TYR A 488 -19.76 17.48 2.66
C TYR A 488 -19.26 16.39 1.71
N ALA A 489 -20.12 15.45 1.32
CA ALA A 489 -19.80 14.40 0.36
C ALA A 489 -20.57 14.60 -0.95
N SER A 490 -19.90 14.42 -2.08
CA SER A 490 -20.56 14.38 -3.39
C SER A 490 -21.18 13.00 -3.57
N ILE A 491 -22.51 12.95 -3.67
CA ILE A 491 -23.27 11.72 -3.83
C ILE A 491 -23.73 11.63 -5.28
N TYR A 492 -23.30 10.58 -5.97
CA TYR A 492 -23.73 10.31 -7.33
C TYR A 492 -25.13 9.70 -7.34
N ASN A 493 -26.04 10.28 -8.10
CA ASN A 493 -27.36 9.76 -8.36
C ASN A 493 -27.35 9.08 -9.73
N SER A 494 -27.35 7.75 -9.74
CA SER A 494 -27.31 6.93 -10.96
C SER A 494 -28.51 7.17 -11.89
N LYS A 495 -29.70 7.47 -11.33
CA LYS A 495 -30.93 7.72 -12.10
C LYS A 495 -30.89 9.05 -12.83
N GLU A 496 -30.35 10.07 -12.19
CA GLU A 496 -30.26 11.43 -12.74
C GLU A 496 -28.93 11.66 -13.48
N GLN A 497 -27.95 10.78 -13.30
CA GLN A 497 -26.56 10.93 -13.78
C GLN A 497 -25.91 12.25 -13.32
N THR A 498 -26.30 12.70 -12.14
CA THR A 498 -25.79 13.91 -11.50
C THR A 498 -25.14 13.58 -10.17
N SER A 499 -24.16 14.39 -9.77
CA SER A 499 -23.61 14.33 -8.41
C SER A 499 -24.06 15.58 -7.67
N ASN A 500 -24.53 15.43 -6.45
CA ASN A 500 -24.92 16.57 -5.60
C ASN A 500 -24.23 16.44 -4.24
N TYR A 501 -23.80 17.56 -3.68
CA TYR A 501 -23.26 17.56 -2.33
C TYR A 501 -24.36 17.37 -1.28
N LYS A 502 -24.10 16.49 -0.32
CA LYS A 502 -24.88 16.31 0.90
C LYS A 502 -23.99 16.47 2.13
N LEU A 503 -24.60 16.88 3.24
CA LEU A 503 -23.98 16.74 4.56
C LEU A 503 -24.24 15.32 5.07
N VAL A 504 -23.17 14.63 5.42
CA VAL A 504 -23.22 13.24 5.87
C VAL A 504 -22.29 13.02 7.05
N TYR A 505 -22.68 12.14 7.95
CA TYR A 505 -21.78 11.54 8.92
C TYR A 505 -21.13 10.31 8.30
N LYS A 506 -19.80 10.27 8.28
CA LYS A 506 -19.01 9.13 7.83
C LYS A 506 -18.05 8.69 8.92
N ILE A 507 -17.53 7.48 8.81
CA ILE A 507 -16.50 6.97 9.72
C ILE A 507 -15.20 7.76 9.51
N LYS A 508 -14.56 8.16 10.62
CA LYS A 508 -13.25 8.82 10.54
C LYS A 508 -12.19 7.89 9.97
N PRO A 509 -11.22 8.42 9.20
CA PRO A 509 -10.02 7.68 8.83
C PRO A 509 -9.38 7.03 10.06
N SER A 510 -9.11 5.73 9.98
CA SER A 510 -8.47 4.93 11.03
C SER A 510 -7.41 4.01 10.42
N LYS A 511 -6.35 3.74 11.19
CA LYS A 511 -5.29 2.77 10.85
C LYS A 511 -5.82 1.36 10.60
N SER A 512 -6.93 1.02 11.23
CA SER A 512 -7.65 -0.23 10.99
C SER A 512 -9.15 -0.09 11.21
N TYR A 513 -9.91 -0.90 10.47
CA TYR A 513 -11.35 -1.10 10.66
C TYR A 513 -11.67 -2.54 11.08
N THR A 514 -10.63 -3.29 11.48
CA THR A 514 -10.71 -4.66 11.98
C THR A 514 -10.05 -4.71 13.35
N PHE A 515 -10.75 -5.22 14.34
CA PHE A 515 -10.33 -5.22 15.75
C PHE A 515 -10.38 -6.64 16.31
N ASP A 516 -9.44 -6.97 17.21
CA ASP A 516 -9.46 -8.24 17.92
C ASP A 516 -10.73 -8.37 18.77
N ALA A 517 -11.37 -9.55 18.74
CA ALA A 517 -12.66 -9.76 19.39
C ALA A 517 -12.61 -9.76 20.93
N PHE A 518 -11.44 -9.92 21.54
CA PHE A 518 -11.30 -10.07 22.99
C PHE A 518 -10.88 -8.77 23.68
N ASP A 519 -9.99 -7.98 23.06
CA ASP A 519 -9.43 -6.78 23.67
C ASP A 519 -9.65 -5.48 22.86
N PHE A 520 -10.28 -5.59 21.69
CA PHE A 520 -10.57 -4.49 20.77
C PHE A 520 -9.32 -3.77 20.23
N LYS A 521 -8.15 -4.43 20.23
CA LYS A 521 -6.97 -3.84 19.59
C LYS A 521 -7.16 -3.80 18.07
N PRO A 522 -6.85 -2.69 17.40
CA PRO A 522 -6.85 -2.62 15.94
C PRO A 522 -5.86 -3.65 15.39
N LEU A 523 -6.20 -4.32 14.28
CA LEU A 523 -5.36 -5.34 13.64
C LEU A 523 -4.89 -4.86 12.25
N ASP A 524 -3.66 -5.19 11.88
CA ASP A 524 -3.12 -4.94 10.54
C ASP A 524 -3.63 -5.98 9.52
N TYR A 525 -3.20 -5.89 8.26
CA TYR A 525 -3.62 -6.84 7.22
C TYR A 525 -3.18 -8.28 7.48
N SER A 526 -2.18 -8.50 8.34
CA SER A 526 -1.66 -9.81 8.74
C SER A 526 -2.32 -10.35 10.02
N GLY A 527 -3.23 -9.59 10.63
CA GLY A 527 -3.94 -9.97 11.85
C GLY A 527 -3.13 -9.74 13.11
N LYS A 528 -2.06 -8.95 13.04
CA LYS A 528 -1.27 -8.54 14.22
C LYS A 528 -1.81 -7.23 14.78
N PRO A 529 -1.74 -7.00 16.10
CA PRO A 529 -2.13 -5.71 16.67
C PRO A 529 -1.36 -4.55 16.02
N VAL A 530 -2.09 -3.55 15.54
CA VAL A 530 -1.53 -2.25 15.17
C VAL A 530 -1.09 -1.60 16.46
N GLU A 531 0.22 -1.55 16.70
CA GLU A 531 0.70 -0.78 17.83
C GLU A 531 0.62 0.71 17.55
N GLU A 532 0.37 1.47 18.60
CA GLU A 532 0.34 2.92 18.52
C GLU A 532 1.69 3.46 18.02
N GLU A 533 1.62 4.42 17.11
CA GLU A 533 2.82 5.07 16.63
C GLU A 533 3.33 5.99 17.74
N ILE A 534 4.36 5.54 18.45
CA ILE A 534 4.99 6.37 19.48
C ILE A 534 5.71 7.53 18.78
N LYS A 535 5.09 8.72 18.85
CA LYS A 535 5.73 9.96 18.44
C LYS A 535 6.82 10.29 19.45
N THR A 536 8.06 10.04 19.05
CA THR A 536 9.23 10.28 19.89
C THR A 536 9.55 11.77 19.92
N ILE A 537 9.47 12.38 21.10
CA ILE A 537 9.79 13.80 21.32
C ILE A 537 10.68 13.89 22.57
N PHE A 538 11.89 14.41 22.40
CA PHE A 538 12.81 14.61 23.51
C PHE A 538 12.83 16.08 23.94
N THR A 539 12.61 16.31 25.23
CA THR A 539 12.54 17.64 25.83
C THR A 539 13.93 18.20 26.20
N ASP A 540 14.91 17.31 26.38
CA ASP A 540 16.26 17.62 26.89
C ASP A 540 17.33 17.79 25.80
N ILE A 541 16.96 17.64 24.53
CA ILE A 541 17.88 17.86 23.40
C ILE A 541 17.89 19.33 22.92
N LYS A 542 16.92 20.13 23.34
CA LYS A 542 16.76 21.52 22.86
C LYS A 542 17.95 22.38 23.26
N GLY A 543 18.61 23.00 22.28
CA GLY A 543 19.82 23.80 22.46
C GLY A 543 21.10 22.97 22.65
N HIS A 544 21.01 21.64 22.65
CA HIS A 544 22.17 20.76 22.71
C HIS A 544 22.87 20.70 21.34
N TRP A 545 24.20 20.58 21.30
CA TRP A 545 24.95 20.60 20.03
C TRP A 545 24.58 19.46 19.07
N ALA A 546 24.08 18.35 19.60
CA ALA A 546 23.63 17.18 18.84
C ALA A 546 22.12 17.16 18.54
N GLU A 547 21.37 18.21 18.88
CA GLU A 547 19.91 18.29 18.71
C GLU A 547 19.46 17.85 17.31
N ASN A 548 20.08 18.42 16.28
CA ASN A 548 19.74 18.13 14.88
C ASN A 548 20.05 16.69 14.47
N ASP A 549 21.15 16.12 14.95
CA ASP A 549 21.54 14.75 14.62
C ASP A 549 20.59 13.75 15.31
N ILE A 550 20.23 14.00 16.57
CA ILE A 550 19.27 13.17 17.32
C ILE A 550 17.89 13.26 16.67
N GLN A 551 17.41 14.47 16.36
CA GLN A 551 16.12 14.67 15.71
C GLN A 551 16.08 14.01 14.32
N LEU A 552 17.18 14.05 13.57
CA LEU A 552 17.27 13.36 12.30
C LEU A 552 17.10 11.85 12.46
N LEU A 553 17.80 11.23 13.42
CA LEU A 553 17.65 9.78 13.68
C LEU A 553 16.25 9.41 14.18
N VAL A 554 15.56 10.30 14.90
CA VAL A 554 14.14 10.14 15.25
C VAL A 554 13.26 10.17 14.00
N ASN A 555 13.44 11.18 13.14
CA ASN A 555 12.66 11.31 11.89
C ASN A 555 12.89 10.14 10.93
N LEU A 556 14.09 9.55 10.96
CA LEU A 556 14.46 8.36 10.19
C LEU A 556 13.94 7.05 10.80
N GLY A 557 13.30 7.10 11.98
CA GLY A 557 12.84 5.92 12.70
C GLY A 557 13.96 5.05 13.25
N VAL A 558 15.20 5.55 13.31
CA VAL A 558 16.36 4.87 13.92
C VAL A 558 16.26 4.94 15.43
N ILE A 559 15.81 6.08 15.97
CA ILE A 559 15.54 6.28 17.38
C ILE A 559 14.02 6.39 17.56
N ARG A 560 13.45 5.51 18.38
CA ARG A 560 12.07 5.63 18.87
C ARG A 560 12.09 5.46 20.38
N SER A 561 11.36 6.27 21.12
CA SER A 561 11.23 6.12 22.58
C SER A 561 9.87 6.61 23.04
N ALA A 562 9.31 5.92 24.05
CA ALA A 562 8.16 6.39 24.81
C ALA A 562 8.55 7.39 25.92
N GLU A 563 9.85 7.52 26.20
CA GLU A 563 10.37 8.51 27.15
C GLU A 563 10.49 9.90 26.52
N ASP A 564 10.37 10.92 27.36
CA ASP A 564 10.45 12.34 26.97
C ASP A 564 11.87 12.92 27.08
N LYS A 565 12.88 12.11 27.42
CA LYS A 565 14.29 12.51 27.58
C LYS A 565 15.23 11.55 26.87
N PHE A 566 16.16 12.08 26.08
CA PHE A 566 17.19 11.31 25.38
C PHE A 566 18.42 11.03 26.25
N ARG A 567 18.74 11.97 27.15
CA ARG A 567 19.95 12.02 28.00
C ARG A 567 21.23 12.07 27.16
N PRO A 568 21.41 13.13 26.35
CA PRO A 568 22.50 13.21 25.37
C PRO A 568 23.91 13.04 25.96
N ASP A 569 24.11 13.41 27.21
CA ASP A 569 25.42 13.39 27.88
C ASP A 569 25.72 12.08 28.64
N GLU A 570 24.78 11.14 28.74
CA GLU A 570 25.02 9.83 29.34
C GLU A 570 25.80 8.89 28.41
N ASP A 571 26.65 8.03 28.98
CA ASP A 571 27.42 7.04 28.25
C ASP A 571 26.52 5.96 27.62
N ILE A 572 26.77 5.62 26.36
CA ILE A 572 26.05 4.54 25.66
C ILE A 572 26.74 3.19 25.87
N THR A 573 25.95 2.11 25.93
CA THR A 573 26.50 0.74 25.95
C THR A 573 26.90 0.28 24.55
N GLU A 574 27.77 -0.72 24.48
CA GLU A 574 28.14 -1.40 23.23
C GLU A 574 26.91 -2.02 22.57
N GLY A 575 26.03 -2.66 23.34
CA GLY A 575 24.80 -3.27 22.84
C GLY A 575 23.83 -2.27 22.22
N ASP A 576 23.54 -1.16 22.92
CA ASP A 576 22.63 -0.12 22.42
C ASP A 576 23.16 0.52 21.14
N PHE A 577 24.46 0.79 21.09
CA PHE A 577 25.08 1.35 19.89
C PHE A 577 25.02 0.39 18.71
N VAL A 578 25.26 -0.91 18.93
CA VAL A 578 25.16 -1.94 17.89
C VAL A 578 23.73 -2.05 17.37
N LYS A 579 22.73 -2.02 18.25
CA LYS A 579 21.32 -2.00 17.85
C LYS A 579 21.01 -0.79 16.97
N LEU A 580 21.41 0.41 17.40
CA LEU A 580 21.24 1.64 16.61
C LEU A 580 21.97 1.58 15.25
N LEU A 581 23.19 1.05 15.22
CA LEU A 581 23.97 0.86 14.00
C LEU A 581 23.28 -0.08 13.01
N MET A 582 22.78 -1.21 13.49
CA MET A 582 22.02 -2.19 12.71
C MET A 582 20.75 -1.57 12.13
N ILE A 583 19.98 -0.85 12.93
CA ILE A 583 18.76 -0.17 12.48
C ILE A 583 19.10 0.92 11.45
N ALA A 584 20.12 1.75 11.69
CA ALA A 584 20.56 2.79 10.76
C ALA A 584 21.01 2.21 9.41
N LYS A 585 21.59 1.01 9.41
CA LYS A 585 21.97 0.28 8.20
C LYS A 585 20.83 -0.57 7.62
N ASN A 586 19.61 -0.40 8.11
CA ASN A 586 18.40 -1.11 7.67
C ASN A 586 18.45 -2.64 7.86
N HIS A 587 19.24 -3.13 8.82
CA HIS A 587 19.26 -4.53 9.26
C HIS A 587 18.38 -4.72 10.49
N ARG A 588 17.06 -4.64 10.28
CA ARG A 588 16.04 -4.89 11.31
C ARG A 588 15.81 -6.39 11.51
N ILE A 589 15.61 -6.82 12.75
CA ILE A 589 15.28 -8.22 13.07
C ILE A 589 13.76 -8.38 13.01
N SER A 590 13.28 -9.45 12.35
CA SER A 590 11.89 -9.63 11.90
C SER A 590 10.84 -9.60 13.00
N ASP A 591 11.23 -9.95 14.22
CA ASP A 591 10.31 -10.06 15.36
C ASP A 591 10.00 -8.68 15.98
N ASP A 592 10.74 -7.65 15.58
CA ASP A 592 10.60 -6.26 16.06
C ASP A 592 9.61 -5.44 15.22
N THR A 593 8.49 -6.05 14.82
CA THR A 593 7.40 -5.29 14.21
C THR A 593 6.31 -5.05 15.26
N PRO A 594 6.07 -3.78 15.64
CA PRO A 594 6.68 -2.55 15.16
C PRO A 594 7.98 -2.14 15.89
N ILE A 595 8.69 -1.21 15.24
CA ILE A 595 10.08 -0.80 15.47
C ILE A 595 10.43 -0.70 16.97
N PRO A 596 11.59 -1.22 17.41
CA PRO A 596 11.94 -1.25 18.83
C PRO A 596 11.90 0.15 19.46
N ILE A 597 11.17 0.26 20.56
CA ILE A 597 11.29 1.36 21.50
C ILE A 597 12.68 1.20 22.14
N ILE A 598 13.55 2.18 21.96
CA ILE A 598 14.69 2.37 22.85
C ILE A 598 14.08 2.80 24.19
N LYS A 599 13.87 1.83 25.08
CA LYS A 599 13.70 2.11 26.50
C LYS A 599 15.07 2.58 26.98
N LEU A 600 15.18 3.88 27.24
CA LEU A 600 16.41 4.49 27.74
C LEU A 600 16.59 4.13 29.23
N GLU A 601 15.52 3.66 29.89
CA GLU A 601 15.53 2.92 31.15
C GLU A 601 14.74 1.59 31.04
N SER A 602 15.41 0.48 30.76
CA SER A 602 14.90 -0.81 31.25
C SER A 602 16.03 -1.72 31.67
N GLN A 603 16.16 -1.93 32.99
CA GLN A 603 16.97 -3.01 33.54
C GLN A 603 16.27 -4.39 33.43
N ASP A 604 15.23 -4.52 32.60
CA ASP A 604 14.49 -5.77 32.44
C ASP A 604 15.28 -6.79 31.58
N SER A 605 15.06 -8.08 31.82
CA SER A 605 15.78 -9.15 31.11
C SER A 605 15.43 -9.21 29.63
N GLN A 606 14.20 -8.85 29.27
CA GLN A 606 13.68 -8.89 27.89
C GLN A 606 14.45 -7.93 26.96
N SER A 607 14.71 -6.69 27.40
CA SER A 607 15.50 -5.74 26.60
C SER A 607 16.94 -6.21 26.36
N ASN A 608 17.54 -6.94 27.31
CA ASN A 608 18.88 -7.50 27.14
C ASN A 608 18.91 -8.64 26.11
N GLU A 609 17.89 -9.50 26.10
CA GLU A 609 17.76 -10.57 25.10
C GLU A 609 17.59 -9.99 23.69
N ASP A 610 16.79 -8.93 23.54
CA ASP A 610 16.60 -8.27 22.24
C ASP A 610 17.88 -7.59 21.76
N ILE A 611 18.61 -6.87 22.63
CA ILE A 611 19.92 -6.30 22.29
C ILE A 611 20.91 -7.40 21.90
N GLN A 612 20.88 -8.56 22.56
CA GLN A 612 21.74 -9.69 22.23
C GLN A 612 21.48 -10.22 20.80
N LYS A 613 20.21 -10.28 20.35
CA LYS A 613 19.89 -10.66 18.96
C LYS A 613 20.56 -9.74 17.94
N TYR A 614 20.62 -8.43 18.22
CA TYR A 614 21.32 -7.46 17.38
C TYR A 614 22.83 -7.67 17.36
N ILE A 615 23.44 -7.98 18.52
CA ILE A 615 24.86 -8.34 18.60
C ILE A 615 25.13 -9.60 17.78
N ASP A 616 24.31 -10.65 17.91
CA ASP A 616 24.46 -11.91 17.18
C ASP A 616 24.31 -11.72 15.66
N ALA A 617 23.38 -10.87 15.24
CA ALA A 617 23.21 -10.51 13.84
C ALA A 617 24.41 -9.70 13.31
N ALA A 618 24.91 -8.73 14.07
CA ALA A 618 26.10 -7.95 13.72
C ALA A 618 27.38 -8.81 13.66
N LEU A 619 27.48 -9.85 14.51
CA LEU A 619 28.54 -10.88 14.45
C LEU A 619 28.48 -11.66 13.14
N LYS A 620 27.28 -12.10 12.71
CA LYS A 620 27.08 -12.81 11.43
C LYS A 620 27.45 -11.94 10.22
N LEU A 621 27.21 -10.63 10.31
CA LEU A 621 27.58 -9.66 9.27
C LEU A 621 29.07 -9.26 9.31
N GLY A 622 29.81 -9.68 10.34
CA GLY A 622 31.22 -9.32 10.52
C GLY A 622 31.46 -7.86 10.97
N TRP A 623 30.43 -7.18 11.48
CA TRP A 623 30.55 -5.81 11.99
C TRP A 623 31.16 -5.79 13.39
N ILE A 624 31.04 -6.90 14.10
CA ILE A 624 31.61 -7.18 15.41
C ILE A 624 32.36 -8.51 15.33
N LYS A 625 33.42 -8.67 16.13
CA LYS A 625 34.18 -9.93 16.30
C LYS A 625 33.73 -10.68 17.56
N PRO A 626 33.92 -12.01 17.65
CA PRO A 626 33.54 -12.78 18.84
C PRO A 626 34.11 -12.19 20.13
N GLY A 627 33.24 -11.93 21.13
CA GLY A 627 33.61 -11.34 22.43
C GLY A 627 33.91 -9.84 22.41
N GLU A 628 33.76 -9.16 21.26
CA GLU A 628 34.12 -7.75 21.13
C GLU A 628 33.04 -6.79 21.66
N ALA A 629 31.77 -7.18 21.66
CA ALA A 629 30.65 -6.39 22.18
C ALA A 629 29.87 -7.14 23.28
N GLU A 630 29.43 -6.41 24.30
CA GLU A 630 28.59 -6.91 25.39
C GLU A 630 27.41 -5.97 25.64
N VAL A 631 26.26 -6.52 26.05
CA VAL A 631 25.01 -5.76 26.19
C VAL A 631 25.15 -4.52 27.09
N LYS A 632 25.83 -4.63 28.24
CA LYS A 632 25.84 -3.58 29.28
C LYS A 632 27.15 -2.80 29.39
N ARG A 633 28.19 -3.17 28.65
CA ARG A 633 29.51 -2.52 28.76
C ARG A 633 29.48 -1.17 28.05
N PHE A 634 30.01 -0.12 28.67
CA PHE A 634 30.10 1.19 28.02
C PHE A 634 31.01 1.15 26.79
N LEU A 635 30.55 1.82 25.73
CA LEU A 635 31.22 1.85 24.44
C LEU A 635 32.43 2.78 24.48
N SER A 636 33.62 2.26 24.21
CA SER A 636 34.82 3.10 24.03
C SER A 636 34.91 3.69 22.61
N ARG A 637 35.60 4.82 22.49
CA ARG A 637 35.80 5.51 21.20
C ARG A 637 36.47 4.64 20.13
N GLU A 638 37.48 3.85 20.50
CA GLU A 638 38.15 2.94 19.53
C GLU A 638 37.20 1.84 19.02
N LYS A 639 36.34 1.29 19.89
CA LYS A 639 35.36 0.28 19.50
C LYS A 639 34.24 0.86 18.65
N ALA A 640 33.75 2.05 18.99
CA ALA A 640 32.77 2.76 18.18
C ALA A 640 33.25 2.93 16.73
N THR A 641 34.52 3.33 16.55
CA THR A 641 35.12 3.43 15.21
C THR A 641 35.26 2.07 14.53
N ALA A 642 35.62 1.02 15.26
CA ALA A 642 35.73 -0.32 14.70
C ALA A 642 34.38 -0.82 14.17
N PHE A 643 33.31 -0.74 14.97
CA PHE A 643 31.98 -1.20 14.58
C PHE A 643 31.45 -0.47 13.35
N VAL A 644 31.54 0.86 13.33
CA VAL A 644 31.03 1.67 12.21
C VAL A 644 31.83 1.46 10.94
N VAL A 645 33.17 1.46 11.01
CA VAL A 645 34.02 1.26 9.84
C VAL A 645 33.82 -0.14 9.23
N ARG A 646 33.54 -1.16 10.05
CA ARG A 646 33.17 -2.48 9.54
C ARG A 646 31.79 -2.50 8.91
N ALA A 647 30.80 -1.84 9.51
CA ALA A 647 29.47 -1.70 8.95
C ALA A 647 29.46 -0.94 7.59
N MET A 648 30.43 -0.05 7.39
CA MET A 648 30.68 0.63 6.11
C MET A 648 31.47 -0.24 5.09
N GLY A 649 31.85 -1.48 5.45
CA GLY A 649 32.55 -2.41 4.56
C GLY A 649 34.06 -2.21 4.46
N PHE A 650 34.66 -1.36 5.30
CA PHE A 650 36.09 -1.02 5.21
C PHE A 650 37.02 -1.94 6.02
N GLU A 651 36.54 -3.05 6.60
CA GLU A 651 37.36 -3.95 7.44
C GLU A 651 38.66 -4.40 6.76
N LYS A 652 38.59 -4.77 5.47
CA LYS A 652 39.77 -5.25 4.73
C LYS A 652 40.85 -4.18 4.65
N VAL A 653 40.46 -2.93 4.39
CA VAL A 653 41.37 -1.80 4.26
C VAL A 653 41.88 -1.39 5.64
N ALA A 654 41.00 -1.31 6.64
CA ALA A 654 41.35 -1.01 8.04
C ALA A 654 42.34 -2.01 8.64
N SER A 655 42.31 -3.28 8.19
CA SER A 655 43.22 -4.33 8.66
C SER A 655 44.64 -4.23 8.10
N LEU A 656 44.89 -3.37 7.12
CA LEU A 656 46.23 -3.14 6.55
C LEU A 656 47.03 -2.18 7.44
N SER A 657 47.48 -2.66 8.61
CA SER A 657 48.09 -1.81 9.64
C SER A 657 49.26 -0.94 9.15
N ASP A 658 49.99 -1.39 8.14
CA ASP A 658 51.23 -0.75 7.68
C ASP A 658 51.02 0.51 6.83
N ILE A 659 49.79 0.76 6.34
CA ILE A 659 49.48 1.91 5.48
C ILE A 659 49.06 3.15 6.29
N TYR A 660 48.80 3.01 7.59
CA TYR A 660 48.31 4.07 8.47
C TYR A 660 49.45 4.58 9.36
N LYS A 661 49.89 5.83 9.14
CA LYS A 661 50.92 6.48 9.97
C LYS A 661 50.38 7.73 10.66
N ASP A 662 50.64 7.82 11.96
CA ASP A 662 50.56 9.00 12.84
C ASP A 662 49.38 9.96 12.61
N THR A 663 48.16 9.44 12.71
CA THR A 663 46.93 10.25 12.57
C THR A 663 46.56 11.04 13.82
N VAL A 664 47.04 10.62 15.01
CA VAL A 664 46.76 11.23 16.32
C VAL A 664 47.93 11.06 17.28
N LYS A 665 48.07 11.97 18.26
CA LYS A 665 49.23 11.99 19.19
C LYS A 665 49.29 10.79 20.13
N ASP A 666 48.14 10.24 20.52
CA ASP A 666 48.00 9.12 21.46
C ASP A 666 47.76 7.78 20.75
N ILE A 667 48.26 7.63 19.51
CA ILE A 667 48.14 6.40 18.70
C ILE A 667 48.63 5.14 19.45
N ALA A 668 49.61 5.28 20.34
CA ALA A 668 50.12 4.18 21.15
C ALA A 668 49.10 3.63 22.16
N SER A 669 48.08 4.41 22.51
CA SER A 669 46.99 4.00 23.42
C SER A 669 45.85 3.26 22.69
N ILE A 670 45.87 3.26 21.35
CA ILE A 670 44.90 2.54 20.50
C ILE A 670 45.34 1.09 20.38
N LYS A 671 44.41 0.15 20.54
CA LYS A 671 44.75 -1.27 20.30
C LYS A 671 45.25 -1.47 18.86
N PRO A 672 46.30 -2.28 18.63
CA PRO A 672 46.87 -2.47 17.29
C PRO A 672 45.84 -2.79 16.20
N GLU A 673 44.86 -3.63 16.51
CA GLU A 673 43.79 -4.06 15.61
C GLU A 673 42.77 -2.96 15.25
N TYR A 674 42.76 -1.82 15.95
CA TYR A 674 41.86 -0.70 15.70
C TYR A 674 42.54 0.52 15.07
N LYS A 675 43.86 0.49 14.86
CA LYS A 675 44.61 1.63 14.32
C LYS A 675 44.07 2.09 12.97
N GLY A 676 43.81 1.15 12.06
CA GLY A 676 43.25 1.46 10.75
C GLY A 676 41.79 1.95 10.83
N HIS A 677 40.97 1.38 11.73
CA HIS A 677 39.59 1.85 11.93
C HIS A 677 39.55 3.28 12.44
N VAL A 678 40.37 3.63 13.42
CA VAL A 678 40.47 5.01 13.93
C VAL A 678 40.96 5.95 12.83
N ALA A 679 41.97 5.56 12.06
CA ALA A 679 42.48 6.37 10.95
C ALA A 679 41.41 6.64 9.87
N ILE A 680 40.67 5.61 9.46
CA ILE A 680 39.56 5.74 8.50
C ILE A 680 38.46 6.63 9.09
N ALA A 681 38.06 6.39 10.34
CA ALA A 681 36.98 7.16 10.98
C ALA A 681 37.32 8.65 11.09
N ILE A 682 38.59 9.00 11.37
CA ILE A 682 39.06 10.39 11.35
C ILE A 682 39.06 10.95 9.92
N GLY A 683 39.57 10.19 8.95
CA GLY A 683 39.61 10.58 7.54
C GLY A 683 38.21 10.87 6.96
N LEU A 684 37.23 10.04 7.31
CA LEU A 684 35.81 10.19 6.95
C LEU A 684 35.05 11.15 7.87
N LYS A 685 35.75 11.75 8.85
CA LYS A 685 35.21 12.69 9.85
C LYS A 685 34.05 12.12 10.69
N LEU A 686 33.95 10.79 10.80
CA LEU A 686 32.95 10.11 11.64
C LEU A 686 33.16 10.46 13.12
N LEU A 687 34.42 10.52 13.54
CA LEU A 687 34.85 10.97 14.86
C LEU A 687 36.10 11.85 14.71
N SER A 688 36.21 12.90 15.52
CA SER A 688 37.36 13.81 15.48
C SER A 688 38.27 13.60 16.70
N SER A 689 39.55 13.96 16.56
CA SER A 689 40.45 14.15 17.71
C SER A 689 39.98 15.36 18.53
N ALA A 690 40.28 15.37 19.82
CA ALA A 690 40.11 16.56 20.63
C ALA A 690 41.09 17.67 20.20
N ASP A 691 40.84 18.90 20.62
CA ASP A 691 41.65 20.08 20.27
C ASP A 691 43.12 19.95 20.71
N ASP A 692 43.39 19.09 21.69
CA ASP A 692 44.74 18.75 22.16
C ASP A 692 45.53 17.83 21.19
N GLY A 693 44.88 17.33 20.14
CA GLY A 693 45.44 16.40 19.15
C GLY A 693 45.40 14.92 19.56
N ASN A 694 44.77 14.59 20.69
CA ASN A 694 44.57 13.21 21.15
C ASN A 694 43.20 12.68 20.71
N PHE A 695 43.13 11.39 20.40
CA PHE A 695 41.89 10.68 20.10
C PHE A 695 41.14 10.21 21.35
N LYS A 696 41.86 9.92 22.44
CA LYS A 696 41.35 9.38 23.71
C LYS A 696 40.60 8.04 23.52
N PRO A 697 41.27 6.98 23.02
CA PRO A 697 40.61 5.75 22.56
C PRO A 697 39.81 4.99 23.61
N LYS A 698 40.17 5.13 24.90
CA LYS A 698 39.54 4.42 26.01
C LYS A 698 38.37 5.18 26.65
N ASN A 699 38.17 6.45 26.29
CA ASN A 699 37.05 7.21 26.83
C ASN A 699 35.73 6.62 26.32
N SER A 700 34.71 6.66 27.17
CA SER A 700 33.34 6.34 26.78
C SER A 700 32.82 7.29 25.70
N VAL A 701 31.90 6.77 24.89
CA VAL A 701 31.07 7.53 23.94
C VAL A 701 29.74 7.83 24.60
N ASN A 702 29.31 9.09 24.60
CA ASN A 702 27.97 9.45 25.07
C ASN A 702 26.91 9.31 23.97
N ARG A 703 25.63 9.32 24.35
CA ARG A 703 24.49 9.14 23.44
C ARG A 703 24.46 10.18 22.31
N ALA A 704 24.82 11.43 22.60
CA ALA A 704 24.93 12.48 21.59
C ALA A 704 26.03 12.19 20.55
N GLN A 705 27.21 11.78 21.01
CA GLN A 705 28.31 11.37 20.12
C GLN A 705 27.91 10.16 19.28
N ALA A 706 27.24 9.16 19.87
CA ALA A 706 26.71 8.00 19.15
C ALA A 706 25.75 8.42 18.03
N ALA A 707 24.77 9.27 18.32
CA ALA A 707 23.84 9.80 17.32
C ALA A 707 24.58 10.51 16.17
N THR A 708 25.51 11.39 16.50
CA THR A 708 26.32 12.13 15.51
C THR A 708 27.19 11.20 14.65
N ILE A 709 27.79 10.15 15.24
CA ILE A 709 28.56 9.15 14.49
C ILE A 709 27.68 8.47 13.44
N LEU A 710 26.48 8.04 13.82
CA LEU A 710 25.53 7.38 12.93
C LEU A 710 25.07 8.30 11.80
N VAL A 711 24.72 9.55 12.11
CA VAL A 711 24.35 10.54 11.09
C VAL A 711 25.50 10.77 10.10
N ARG A 712 26.73 10.89 10.61
CA ARG A 712 27.92 11.08 9.76
C ARG A 712 28.20 9.84 8.90
N MET A 713 28.03 8.64 9.45
CA MET A 713 28.14 7.40 8.68
C MET A 713 27.14 7.39 7.53
N LEU A 714 25.86 7.62 7.82
CA LEU A 714 24.79 7.63 6.81
C LEU A 714 25.04 8.68 5.71
N LYS A 715 25.58 9.85 6.07
CA LYS A 715 25.99 10.89 5.10
C LYS A 715 27.20 10.49 4.24
N ASN A 716 28.11 9.65 4.77
CA ASN A 716 29.26 9.15 4.01
C ASN A 716 28.89 7.95 3.12
N ASP A 717 27.97 7.08 3.53
CA ASP A 717 27.44 5.97 2.71
C ASP A 717 26.65 6.47 1.48
N SER A 718 26.27 7.75 1.49
CA SER A 718 25.50 8.44 0.45
C SER A 718 26.35 9.00 -0.71
N ASN A 719 27.68 9.00 -0.59
CA ASN A 719 28.63 9.45 -1.62
C ASN A 719 29.41 8.27 -2.19
#